data_AF-A0A388LJB5-F1
#
_entry.id   AF-A0A388LJB5-F1
#
_cell.length_a   1.000
_cell.length_b   1.000
_cell.length_c   1.000
_cell.angle_alpha   90.00
_cell.angle_beta   90.00
_cell.angle_gamma   90.00
#
_symmetry.space_group_name_H-M   'P 1'
#
loop_
_entity.id
_entity.type
_entity.pdbx_description
1 polymer ?
#
loop_
_entity_poly.entity_id
_entity_poly.type
_entity_poly.pdbx_seq_one_letter_code
_entity_poly.pdbx_strand_id
1 'polypeptide(L)'
;MADSMSYVSMDNSDMSGVSGVSGVSNSRTRLDLTVLFHKARDVSKGLHGDDSFLYVDVHPREPWVIFIEQCRSIQVWDCAQQTMITSWNIDEQLGPWDAVKFLERHGGLFIVLSNRNSILMRRVNTSNFEWDLIKQFQPHKCSMHDMVIHPNSSYLMTFSEKSSKLWNWNAGWAVKSFRSPAGARVTAVALHPHDRRVVFANAYSDNKIRVWSAENKSILYTVTSDHQTTVLQFYTKRQSPLLIAGTSEGTVEVWDYEKSRLAAELTGLDRSVCAVFAHPRLPYIFAASEFGMICAWAESTYQPVMAHSSVLTEICSMAACESTSCDMLVIGGRREFALLEIIIETQPDLLPRSHIPESLEQLLRQAVTREAHAQQMLSEAIELRNKIMNKQADTIRQLEGETCMLERRISLLENSSQGSRKLDAGDIPWQVYPAENLQVGGQSRVVAADHQSNGGFECGQLRQVVPVQMKRLAVRNLSTLLDKDLVDKLTSLKHPHLLRFLGVCNEQNCLIYEPMANGSVKDCVSPQEGSGAAAARLPWFDRLRIMSEVAQALFFLHADTSATGRPIIHGCINPSNILLDKDFVSKISSIDSVITLRQQAEIGQTPGIRLPLGTSIEHIAPEYFSKRKCDEKTDVFALGVTFLEMLTGRLGSQSAGSANVAEMMEEVVNDDMAFRNALDHRAGLWDVDLAREVARLAMKCASIDKRCRPASDAILDVLNGIAARVRPGNSALVTA
;
A
#
# COMPACT_ATOMS: atom_id res chain seq x y z
N MET A 1 -23.55 -11.63 -43.92
CA MET A 1 -24.56 -10.57 -44.00
C MET A 1 -24.02 -9.42 -43.19
N ALA A 2 -23.51 -8.43 -43.90
CA ALA A 2 -22.97 -7.19 -43.37
C ALA A 2 -24.12 -6.21 -43.13
N ASP A 3 -24.04 -5.40 -42.08
CA ASP A 3 -24.71 -4.10 -41.91
C ASP A 3 -24.29 -3.53 -40.54
N SER A 4 -24.04 -2.25 -40.32
CA SER A 4 -23.46 -1.14 -41.11
C SER A 4 -23.25 -0.03 -40.07
N MET A 5 -22.00 0.41 -39.85
CA MET A 5 -21.67 1.56 -38.99
C MET A 5 -22.06 2.84 -39.73
N SER A 6 -22.93 3.66 -39.13
CA SER A 6 -23.21 5.01 -39.61
C SER A 6 -22.35 6.02 -38.85
N TYR A 7 -21.40 6.61 -39.56
CA TYR A 7 -20.75 7.86 -39.18
C TYR A 7 -21.76 8.99 -39.40
N VAL A 8 -22.12 9.72 -38.34
CA VAL A 8 -22.82 11.01 -38.47
C VAL A 8 -21.76 12.11 -38.41
N SER A 9 -21.41 12.64 -39.58
CA SER A 9 -20.78 13.94 -39.70
C SER A 9 -21.83 15.00 -39.37
N MET A 10 -21.67 15.74 -38.27
CA MET A 10 -22.40 16.98 -38.08
C MET A 10 -21.60 18.12 -38.71
N ASP A 11 -22.20 18.68 -39.76
CA ASP A 11 -21.74 19.88 -40.46
C ASP A 11 -21.74 21.08 -39.53
N ASN A 12 -20.59 21.75 -39.42
CA ASN A 12 -20.45 23.08 -38.81
C ASN A 12 -20.97 24.14 -39.80
N SER A 13 -22.28 24.32 -39.85
CA SER A 13 -22.89 25.48 -40.48
C SER A 13 -24.21 25.81 -39.78
N ASP A 14 -24.12 26.54 -38.66
CA ASP A 14 -25.11 27.54 -38.22
C ASP A 14 -24.84 27.93 -36.76
N MET A 15 -23.93 28.89 -36.55
CA MET A 15 -23.98 29.81 -35.41
C MET A 15 -23.34 31.14 -35.83
N SER A 16 -24.06 31.87 -36.68
CA SER A 16 -23.86 33.32 -36.83
C SER A 16 -24.72 34.02 -35.77
N GLY A 17 -24.08 34.64 -34.77
CA GLY A 17 -24.79 35.57 -33.88
C GLY A 17 -24.43 35.53 -32.39
N VAL A 18 -23.15 35.69 -32.03
CA VAL A 18 -22.76 36.52 -30.87
C VAL A 18 -21.46 37.23 -31.23
N SER A 19 -21.59 38.35 -31.94
CA SER A 19 -20.54 39.33 -32.14
C SER A 19 -20.38 40.15 -30.86
N GLY A 20 -19.20 40.11 -30.22
CA GLY A 20 -18.94 41.09 -29.17
C GLY A 20 -17.83 40.86 -28.16
N VAL A 21 -16.71 40.19 -28.50
CA VAL A 21 -15.43 40.45 -27.80
C VAL A 21 -14.29 40.37 -28.83
N SER A 22 -14.28 41.30 -29.78
CA SER A 22 -13.10 41.55 -30.63
C SER A 22 -12.10 42.37 -29.83
N GLY A 23 -11.24 41.71 -29.07
CA GLY A 23 -10.22 42.40 -28.29
C GLY A 23 -9.38 41.46 -27.44
N VAL A 24 -8.73 40.46 -28.03
CA VAL A 24 -7.78 39.62 -27.28
C VAL A 24 -6.47 39.40 -28.05
N SER A 25 -5.46 40.07 -27.51
CA SER A 25 -4.05 39.68 -27.35
C SER A 25 -3.14 39.48 -28.57
N ASN A 26 -2.14 40.36 -28.66
CA ASN A 26 -0.82 40.10 -29.25
C ASN A 26 -0.03 39.03 -28.45
N SER A 27 -0.60 37.85 -28.16
CA SER A 27 0.16 36.74 -27.59
C SER A 27 0.75 35.91 -28.73
N ARG A 28 2.07 35.74 -28.74
CA ARG A 28 2.85 34.96 -29.73
C ARG A 28 2.54 33.45 -29.74
N THR A 29 1.65 33.02 -28.85
CA THR A 29 1.28 31.62 -28.61
C THR A 29 -0.24 31.58 -28.47
N ARG A 30 -0.88 30.71 -29.25
CA ARG A 30 -2.31 30.44 -29.17
C ARG A 30 -2.51 29.07 -28.54
N LEU A 31 -3.40 29.02 -27.57
CA LEU A 31 -3.86 27.76 -26.96
C LEU A 31 -5.17 27.36 -27.61
N ASP A 32 -5.29 26.09 -27.99
CA ASP A 32 -6.55 25.52 -28.43
C ASP A 32 -6.84 24.20 -27.68
N LEU A 33 -8.10 23.83 -27.62
CA LEU A 33 -8.57 22.59 -27.01
C LEU A 33 -9.25 21.73 -28.07
N THR A 34 -8.75 20.52 -28.25
CA THR A 34 -9.37 19.54 -29.16
C THR A 34 -9.96 18.39 -28.37
N VAL A 35 -11.19 18.00 -28.70
CA VAL A 35 -11.87 16.88 -28.04
C VAL A 35 -11.30 15.57 -28.57
N LEU A 36 -10.56 14.85 -27.74
CA LEU A 36 -10.03 13.52 -28.08
C LEU A 36 -11.06 12.42 -27.90
N PHE A 37 -11.89 12.57 -26.87
CA PHE A 37 -12.88 11.59 -26.50
C PHE A 37 -14.04 12.29 -25.82
N HIS A 38 -15.25 12.02 -26.29
CA HIS A 38 -16.48 12.46 -25.67
C HIS A 38 -17.34 11.24 -25.45
N LYS A 39 -17.76 11.04 -24.20
CA LYS A 39 -18.68 9.97 -23.84
C LYS A 39 -19.99 10.59 -23.38
N ALA A 40 -20.92 10.72 -24.32
CA ALA A 40 -22.34 10.91 -24.04
C ALA A 40 -23.01 9.54 -23.89
N ARG A 41 -23.92 9.37 -22.92
CA ARG A 41 -24.64 8.09 -22.75
C ARG A 41 -25.60 7.80 -23.91
N ASP A 42 -25.63 6.54 -24.34
CA ASP A 42 -26.73 5.96 -25.11
C ASP A 42 -28.03 5.97 -24.30
N VAL A 43 -29.08 6.57 -24.88
CA VAL A 43 -30.43 6.61 -24.30
C VAL A 43 -31.06 5.22 -24.43
N SER A 44 -31.08 4.43 -23.36
CA SER A 44 -32.20 3.47 -23.14
C SER A 44 -32.40 3.05 -21.68
N LYS A 45 -33.59 3.43 -21.18
CA LYS A 45 -34.43 2.79 -20.15
C LYS A 45 -33.78 2.35 -18.83
N GLY A 46 -33.69 3.29 -17.90
CA GLY A 46 -33.66 3.02 -16.46
C GLY A 46 -34.49 4.09 -15.74
N LEU A 47 -35.42 3.67 -14.89
CA LEU A 47 -36.50 4.49 -14.32
C LEU A 47 -36.01 5.72 -13.52
N HIS A 48 -36.79 6.80 -13.65
CA HIS A 48 -36.81 8.04 -12.85
C HIS A 48 -35.57 8.95 -12.91
N GLY A 49 -35.64 9.97 -13.78
CA GLY A 49 -35.50 11.39 -13.40
C GLY A 49 -34.23 11.89 -12.69
N ASP A 50 -33.10 11.19 -12.74
CA ASP A 50 -31.90 11.62 -11.99
C ASP A 50 -30.97 12.51 -12.82
N ASP A 51 -30.90 13.80 -12.47
CA ASP A 51 -30.06 14.85 -13.05
C ASP A 51 -28.65 14.91 -12.44
N SER A 52 -28.06 13.73 -12.19
CA SER A 52 -26.77 13.64 -11.51
C SER A 52 -25.60 14.10 -12.40
N PHE A 53 -24.81 15.04 -11.88
CA PHE A 53 -23.53 15.47 -12.45
C PHE A 53 -22.49 14.35 -12.34
N LEU A 54 -21.65 14.18 -13.37
CA LEU A 54 -20.52 13.25 -13.33
C LEU A 54 -19.30 13.98 -12.79
N TYR A 55 -19.01 13.78 -11.50
CA TYR A 55 -17.76 14.22 -10.92
C TYR A 55 -16.62 13.31 -11.38
N VAL A 56 -15.59 13.94 -11.94
CA VAL A 56 -14.43 13.27 -12.52
C VAL A 56 -13.18 13.67 -11.76
N ASP A 57 -12.27 12.71 -11.57
CA ASP A 57 -10.93 12.93 -11.04
C ASP A 57 -9.88 12.18 -11.88
N VAL A 58 -8.63 12.64 -11.82
CA VAL A 58 -7.52 12.13 -12.64
C VAL A 58 -6.44 11.56 -11.74
N HIS A 59 -5.86 10.43 -12.16
CA HIS A 59 -4.78 9.81 -11.40
C HIS A 59 -3.51 10.68 -11.47
N PRO A 60 -2.77 10.88 -10.35
CA PRO A 60 -1.59 11.76 -10.31
C PRO A 60 -0.39 11.35 -11.18
N ARG A 61 -0.44 10.20 -11.85
CA ARG A 61 0.74 9.56 -12.49
C ARG A 61 0.38 8.80 -13.75
N GLU A 62 -0.60 7.91 -13.62
CA GLU A 62 -1.14 7.18 -14.75
C GLU A 62 -2.16 8.03 -15.52
N PRO A 63 -2.34 7.83 -16.84
CA PRO A 63 -3.35 8.52 -17.63
C PRO A 63 -4.76 7.98 -17.34
N TRP A 64 -5.10 7.79 -16.07
CA TRP A 64 -6.36 7.19 -15.64
C TRP A 64 -7.34 8.24 -15.16
N VAL A 65 -8.61 8.03 -15.50
CA VAL A 65 -9.73 8.86 -15.07
C VAL A 65 -10.72 8.00 -14.30
N ILE A 66 -11.22 8.53 -13.20
CA ILE A 66 -12.25 7.90 -12.38
C ILE A 66 -13.50 8.77 -12.33
N PHE A 67 -14.66 8.12 -12.41
CA PHE A 67 -15.95 8.78 -12.28
C PHE A 67 -17.02 7.81 -11.77
N ILE A 68 -18.12 8.37 -11.25
CA ILE A 68 -19.26 7.61 -10.74
C ILE A 68 -20.32 7.52 -11.82
N GLU A 69 -20.66 6.31 -12.27
CA GLU A 69 -21.70 6.06 -13.25
C GLU A 69 -23.04 5.68 -12.58
N GLN A 70 -24.10 6.41 -12.91
CA GLN A 70 -25.50 6.18 -12.46
C GLN A 70 -25.66 6.12 -10.93
N CYS A 71 -24.76 6.73 -10.17
CA CYS A 71 -24.70 6.61 -8.70
C CYS A 71 -24.55 5.16 -8.20
N ARG A 72 -24.24 4.20 -9.09
CA ARG A 72 -24.29 2.75 -8.87
C ARG A 72 -22.97 2.06 -9.10
N SER A 73 -22.12 2.61 -9.96
CA SER A 73 -20.82 2.05 -10.22
C SER A 73 -19.76 3.13 -10.30
N ILE A 74 -18.51 2.75 -10.08
CA ILE A 74 -17.33 3.59 -10.26
C ILE A 74 -16.54 2.98 -11.37
N GLN A 75 -16.25 3.76 -12.40
CA GLN A 75 -15.46 3.30 -13.52
C GLN A 75 -14.10 3.98 -13.52
N VAL A 76 -13.07 3.22 -13.89
CA VAL A 76 -11.73 3.74 -14.16
C VAL A 76 -11.39 3.48 -15.61
N TRP A 77 -10.95 4.52 -16.30
CA TRP A 77 -10.66 4.52 -17.74
C TRP A 77 -9.23 4.94 -17.99
N ASP A 78 -8.55 4.26 -18.91
CA ASP A 78 -7.30 4.72 -19.49
C ASP A 78 -7.62 5.73 -20.60
N CYS A 79 -7.23 6.97 -20.39
CA CYS A 79 -7.50 8.08 -21.31
C CYS A 79 -6.60 8.06 -22.54
N ALA A 80 -5.38 7.52 -22.42
CA ALA A 80 -4.47 7.40 -23.54
C ALA A 80 -4.92 6.29 -24.50
N GLN A 81 -5.46 5.19 -23.96
CA GLN A 81 -5.95 4.06 -24.75
C GLN A 81 -7.45 4.12 -25.06
N GLN A 82 -8.20 5.01 -24.41
CA GLN A 82 -9.66 5.12 -24.49
C GLN A 82 -10.40 3.84 -24.09
N THR A 83 -9.85 3.08 -23.14
CA THR A 83 -10.40 1.79 -22.68
C THR A 83 -10.81 1.82 -21.21
N MET A 84 -11.84 1.06 -20.86
CA MET A 84 -12.20 0.85 -19.46
C MET A 84 -11.23 -0.14 -18.82
N ILE A 85 -10.60 0.26 -17.72
CA ILE A 85 -9.68 -0.59 -16.95
C ILE A 85 -10.48 -1.49 -16.01
N THR A 86 -11.39 -0.89 -15.24
CA THR A 86 -12.18 -1.61 -14.25
C THR A 86 -13.46 -0.85 -13.91
N SER A 87 -14.42 -1.56 -13.31
CA SER A 87 -15.67 -1.02 -12.82
C SER A 87 -16.05 -1.71 -11.51
N TRP A 88 -16.46 -0.94 -10.51
CA TRP A 88 -16.93 -1.45 -9.23
C TRP A 88 -18.36 -1.02 -8.96
N ASN A 89 -19.18 -1.94 -8.47
CA ASN A 89 -20.53 -1.59 -8.00
C ASN A 89 -20.47 -1.02 -6.59
N ILE A 90 -21.26 0.03 -6.37
CA ILE A 90 -21.43 0.68 -5.08
C ILE A 90 -22.74 0.20 -4.45
N ASP A 91 -22.71 -0.04 -3.15
CA ASP A 91 -23.88 -0.46 -2.38
C ASP A 91 -24.95 0.66 -2.36
N GLU A 92 -26.10 0.38 -2.98
CA GLU A 92 -27.24 1.30 -3.07
C GLU A 92 -27.77 1.71 -1.68
N GLN A 93 -27.55 0.89 -0.64
CA GLN A 93 -28.06 1.19 0.72
C GLN A 93 -27.38 2.38 1.38
N LEU A 94 -26.20 2.80 0.89
CA LEU A 94 -25.43 3.91 1.45
C LEU A 94 -25.73 5.27 0.81
N GLY A 95 -26.65 5.30 -0.17
CA GLY A 95 -27.09 6.50 -0.89
C GLY A 95 -26.21 6.84 -2.10
N PRO A 96 -26.68 7.74 -3.00
CA PRO A 96 -25.94 8.11 -4.19
C PRO A 96 -24.62 8.79 -3.80
N TRP A 97 -23.52 8.38 -4.43
CA TRP A 97 -22.21 8.97 -4.22
C TRP A 97 -22.03 10.15 -5.17
N ASP A 98 -21.66 11.30 -4.61
CA ASP A 98 -21.60 12.57 -5.33
C ASP A 98 -20.20 12.79 -5.91
N ALA A 99 -19.14 12.56 -5.14
CA ALA A 99 -17.77 12.79 -5.60
C ALA A 99 -16.84 11.60 -5.35
N VAL A 100 -15.85 11.47 -6.22
CA VAL A 100 -14.79 10.47 -6.17
C VAL A 100 -13.44 11.15 -6.32
N LYS A 101 -12.43 10.68 -5.57
CA LYS A 101 -11.04 11.14 -5.71
C LYS A 101 -10.04 9.99 -5.65
N PHE A 102 -9.01 10.08 -6.49
CA PHE A 102 -7.82 9.25 -6.39
C PHE A 102 -6.91 9.75 -5.28
N LEU A 103 -6.26 8.80 -4.60
CA LEU A 103 -5.20 9.08 -3.65
C LEU A 103 -4.16 7.98 -3.76
N GLU A 104 -3.00 8.29 -4.34
CA GLU A 104 -1.88 7.36 -4.39
C GLU A 104 -0.88 7.69 -3.27
N ARG A 105 -0.55 6.71 -2.41
CA ARG A 105 0.38 6.94 -1.29
C ARG A 105 1.08 5.67 -0.83
N HIS A 106 2.38 5.77 -0.51
CA HIS A 106 3.22 4.65 -0.08
C HIS A 106 3.15 3.40 -0.99
N GLY A 107 2.97 3.59 -2.30
CA GLY A 107 2.82 2.49 -3.26
C GLY A 107 1.47 1.77 -3.21
N GLY A 108 0.47 2.34 -2.53
CA GLY A 108 -0.92 1.89 -2.55
C GLY A 108 -1.83 2.91 -3.21
N LEU A 109 -2.78 2.43 -4.02
CA LEU A 109 -3.85 3.24 -4.59
C LEU A 109 -5.04 3.25 -3.63
N PHE A 110 -5.64 4.41 -3.41
CA PHE A 110 -6.84 4.58 -2.61
C PHE A 110 -7.88 5.36 -3.40
N ILE A 111 -9.14 5.00 -3.19
CA ILE A 111 -10.31 5.70 -3.73
C ILE A 111 -11.08 6.25 -2.55
N VAL A 112 -11.36 7.55 -2.57
CA VAL A 112 -12.18 8.22 -1.58
C VAL A 112 -13.47 8.67 -2.23
N LEU A 113 -14.59 8.29 -1.64
CA LEU A 113 -15.93 8.67 -2.08
C LEU A 113 -16.59 9.55 -1.02
N SER A 114 -17.30 10.57 -1.46
CA SER A 114 -18.25 11.33 -0.62
C SER A 114 -19.64 11.28 -1.18
N ASN A 115 -20.59 11.23 -0.27
CA ASN A 115 -21.92 11.76 -0.50
C ASN A 115 -22.24 12.82 0.55
N ARG A 116 -23.44 13.40 0.46
CA ARG A 116 -23.94 14.39 1.43
C ARG A 116 -23.76 14.03 2.90
N ASN A 117 -23.72 12.75 3.29
CA ASN A 117 -23.71 12.34 4.69
C ASN A 117 -22.51 11.51 5.12
N SER A 118 -21.80 10.88 4.18
CA SER A 118 -20.80 9.85 4.47
C SER A 118 -19.57 10.01 3.60
N ILE A 119 -18.45 9.54 4.16
CA ILE A 119 -17.21 9.34 3.43
C ILE A 119 -16.85 7.86 3.49
N LEU A 120 -16.45 7.33 2.33
CA LEU A 120 -15.89 6.00 2.17
C LEU A 120 -14.47 6.12 1.67
N MET A 121 -13.53 5.47 2.35
CA MET A 121 -12.17 5.30 1.87
C MET A 121 -11.91 3.83 1.63
N ARG A 122 -11.54 3.49 0.39
CA ARG A 122 -11.15 2.14 -0.01
C ARG A 122 -9.71 2.11 -0.49
N ARG A 123 -9.02 1.02 -0.21
CA ARG A 123 -7.69 0.73 -0.76
C ARG A 123 -7.86 -0.19 -1.95
N VAL A 124 -7.29 0.18 -3.09
CA VAL A 124 -7.30 -0.62 -4.31
C VAL A 124 -5.99 -1.39 -4.42
N ASN A 125 -6.09 -2.69 -4.64
CA ASN A 125 -4.98 -3.52 -5.05
C ASN A 125 -4.75 -3.35 -6.55
N THR A 126 -3.62 -2.80 -6.94
CA THR A 126 -3.32 -2.48 -8.35
C THR A 126 -3.06 -3.70 -9.22
N SER A 127 -2.86 -4.90 -8.66
CA SER A 127 -2.63 -6.12 -9.45
C SER A 127 -3.92 -6.75 -9.98
N ASN A 128 -5.01 -6.67 -9.21
CA ASN A 128 -6.29 -7.32 -9.53
C ASN A 128 -7.49 -6.37 -9.46
N PHE A 129 -7.27 -5.09 -9.13
CA PHE A 129 -8.29 -4.07 -8.92
C PHE A 129 -9.33 -4.42 -7.84
N GLU A 130 -9.05 -5.35 -6.93
CA GLU A 130 -9.89 -5.52 -5.74
C GLU A 130 -9.74 -4.31 -4.81
N TRP A 131 -10.83 -3.94 -4.14
CA TRP A 131 -10.88 -2.70 -3.36
C TRP A 131 -11.47 -2.92 -1.96
N ASP A 132 -10.61 -2.82 -0.95
CA ASP A 132 -10.94 -3.10 0.45
C ASP A 132 -11.41 -1.86 1.18
N LEU A 133 -12.42 -2.00 2.04
CA LEU A 133 -12.90 -0.92 2.88
C LEU A 133 -11.90 -0.60 4.00
N ILE A 134 -11.36 0.61 4.01
CA ILE A 134 -10.48 1.13 5.07
C ILE A 134 -11.30 1.85 6.13
N LYS A 135 -12.19 2.74 5.71
CA LYS A 135 -12.99 3.54 6.63
C LYS A 135 -14.31 3.96 6.00
N GLN A 136 -15.35 3.88 6.80
CA GLN A 136 -16.63 4.52 6.55
C GLN A 136 -17.02 5.34 7.77
N PHE A 137 -17.43 6.59 7.57
CA PHE A 137 -17.90 7.44 8.66
C PHE A 137 -18.74 8.61 8.16
N GLN A 138 -19.58 9.13 9.05
CA GLN A 138 -20.33 10.36 8.85
C GLN A 138 -19.53 11.56 9.39
N PRO A 139 -18.99 12.45 8.53
CA PRO A 139 -18.13 13.54 8.99
C PRO A 139 -18.92 14.67 9.67
N HIS A 140 -20.12 14.98 9.19
CA HIS A 140 -20.95 16.09 9.66
C HIS A 140 -22.36 15.63 10.02
N LYS A 141 -22.99 16.31 10.99
CA LYS A 141 -24.42 16.09 11.34
C LYS A 141 -25.38 16.69 10.30
N CYS A 142 -24.88 17.59 9.47
CA CYS A 142 -25.61 18.23 8.38
C CYS A 142 -24.97 17.81 7.05
N SER A 143 -25.65 18.10 5.93
CA SER A 143 -25.13 17.82 4.59
C SER A 143 -23.73 18.40 4.40
N MET A 144 -22.80 17.55 3.98
CA MET A 144 -21.49 17.92 3.45
C MET A 144 -21.69 18.58 2.09
N HIS A 145 -20.79 19.51 1.75
CA HIS A 145 -20.68 20.05 0.40
C HIS A 145 -19.63 19.29 -0.41
N ASP A 146 -18.38 19.25 0.07
CA ASP A 146 -17.29 18.58 -0.64
C ASP A 146 -16.15 18.18 0.33
N MET A 147 -15.15 17.50 -0.22
CA MET A 147 -13.92 17.09 0.43
C MET A 147 -12.65 17.51 -0.32
N VAL A 148 -11.59 17.78 0.43
CA VAL A 148 -10.26 18.07 -0.10
C VAL A 148 -9.26 17.15 0.57
N ILE A 149 -8.43 16.46 -0.22
CA ILE A 149 -7.40 15.56 0.28
C ILE A 149 -6.06 16.26 0.14
N HIS A 150 -5.23 16.21 1.18
CA HIS A 150 -3.87 16.73 1.09
C HIS A 150 -3.02 15.78 0.22
N PRO A 151 -2.29 16.27 -0.80
CA PRO A 151 -1.59 15.41 -1.75
C PRO A 151 -0.48 14.57 -1.08
N ASN A 152 0.30 15.18 -0.18
CA ASN A 152 1.47 14.53 0.40
C ASN A 152 1.34 14.10 1.88
N SER A 153 0.27 14.50 2.59
CA SER A 153 0.13 14.36 4.06
C SER A 153 -1.11 13.55 4.40
N SER A 154 -1.21 13.00 5.62
CA SER A 154 -2.33 12.13 6.02
C SER A 154 -3.62 12.88 6.39
N TYR A 155 -3.91 13.96 5.66
CA TYR A 155 -4.98 14.89 5.98
C TYR A 155 -6.09 14.88 4.94
N LEU A 156 -7.31 14.67 5.41
CA LEU A 156 -8.55 14.85 4.67
C LEU A 156 -9.29 16.03 5.30
N MET A 157 -9.76 16.97 4.51
CA MET A 157 -10.59 18.06 4.97
C MET A 157 -11.99 17.93 4.39
N THR A 158 -12.98 18.08 5.26
CA THR A 158 -14.40 17.98 4.91
C THR A 158 -15.09 19.25 5.37
N PHE A 159 -16.11 19.70 4.65
CA PHE A 159 -16.87 20.87 5.09
C PHE A 159 -18.36 20.73 4.83
N SER A 160 -19.10 21.36 5.74
CA SER A 160 -20.53 21.62 5.63
C SER A 160 -20.76 23.11 5.82
N GLU A 161 -21.99 23.58 5.59
CA GLU A 161 -22.35 25.00 5.77
C GLU A 161 -21.81 25.60 7.08
N LYS A 162 -21.83 24.84 8.19
CA LYS A 162 -21.55 25.37 9.54
C LYS A 162 -20.13 25.14 10.03
N SER A 163 -19.38 24.25 9.39
CA SER A 163 -18.10 23.80 9.93
C SER A 163 -17.23 23.14 8.89
N SER A 164 -15.93 23.34 9.01
CA SER A 164 -14.92 22.49 8.36
C SER A 164 -14.26 21.60 9.40
N LYS A 165 -13.85 20.40 8.98
CA LYS A 165 -13.17 19.42 9.83
C LYS A 165 -11.95 18.88 9.10
N LEU A 166 -10.86 18.79 9.83
CA LEU A 166 -9.61 18.18 9.37
C LEU A 166 -9.44 16.84 10.07
N TRP A 167 -9.27 15.79 9.27
CA TRP A 167 -9.15 14.40 9.68
C TRP A 167 -7.73 13.93 9.42
N ASN A 168 -7.07 13.36 10.42
CA ASN A 168 -5.75 12.74 10.27
C ASN A 168 -5.86 11.23 10.35
N TRP A 169 -5.80 10.54 9.20
CA TRP A 169 -5.98 9.09 9.17
C TRP A 169 -4.79 8.31 9.75
N ASN A 170 -3.56 8.85 9.73
CA ASN A 170 -2.41 8.22 10.38
C ASN A 170 -2.49 8.32 11.91
N ALA A 171 -3.12 9.38 12.43
CA ALA A 171 -3.40 9.54 13.86
C ALA A 171 -4.75 8.91 14.26
N GLY A 172 -5.08 7.74 13.70
CA GLY A 172 -6.31 7.01 14.04
C GLY A 172 -7.60 7.76 13.68
N TRP A 173 -7.60 8.55 12.60
CA TRP A 173 -8.71 9.43 12.19
C TRP A 173 -9.01 10.55 13.19
N ALA A 174 -8.00 11.06 13.90
CA ALA A 174 -8.14 12.20 14.79
C ALA A 174 -8.75 13.42 14.08
N VAL A 175 -9.67 14.11 14.75
CA VAL A 175 -10.49 15.18 14.15
C VAL A 175 -10.20 16.52 14.80
N LYS A 176 -9.90 17.53 13.99
CA LYS A 176 -9.92 18.95 14.39
C LYS A 176 -11.12 19.62 13.73
N SER A 177 -12.00 20.22 14.53
CA SER A 177 -13.17 20.95 14.03
C SER A 177 -12.93 22.46 14.07
N PHE A 178 -13.32 23.13 12.99
CA PHE A 178 -13.25 24.59 12.82
C PHE A 178 -14.67 25.10 12.57
N ARG A 179 -15.18 25.91 13.50
CA ARG A 179 -16.50 26.53 13.35
C ARG A 179 -16.39 27.76 12.46
N SER A 180 -17.43 28.01 11.67
CA SER A 180 -17.45 29.22 10.87
C SER A 180 -17.46 30.47 11.76
N PRO A 181 -16.60 31.47 11.47
CA PRO A 181 -16.63 32.74 12.16
C PRO A 181 -17.98 33.43 11.94
N ALA A 182 -18.57 33.97 13.02
CA ALA A 182 -19.83 34.72 12.98
C ALA A 182 -21.03 33.98 12.33
N GLY A 183 -20.97 32.65 12.20
CA GLY A 183 -22.05 31.86 11.60
C GLY A 183 -22.16 31.96 10.07
N ALA A 184 -21.19 32.56 9.39
CA ALA A 184 -21.14 32.58 7.93
C ALA A 184 -21.07 31.16 7.34
N ARG A 185 -21.65 30.92 6.17
CA ARG A 185 -21.63 29.58 5.55
C ARG A 185 -20.33 29.35 4.82
N VAL A 186 -19.72 28.17 4.95
CA VAL A 186 -18.52 27.79 4.18
C VAL A 186 -18.95 27.46 2.75
N THR A 187 -18.36 28.12 1.75
CA THR A 187 -18.70 27.95 0.33
C THR A 187 -17.66 27.12 -0.42
N ALA A 188 -16.37 27.34 -0.13
CA ALA A 188 -15.26 26.61 -0.75
C ALA A 188 -14.13 26.40 0.25
N VAL A 189 -13.33 25.36 0.02
CA VAL A 189 -12.19 24.99 0.87
C VAL A 189 -11.00 24.60 0.00
N ALA A 190 -9.80 25.00 0.41
CA ALA A 190 -8.54 24.55 -0.18
C ALA A 190 -7.54 24.17 0.90
N LEU A 191 -6.75 23.11 0.66
CA LEU A 191 -5.62 22.71 1.50
C LEU A 191 -4.31 23.14 0.85
N HIS A 192 -3.38 23.69 1.63
CA HIS A 192 -2.06 24.03 1.11
C HIS A 192 -1.24 22.75 0.85
N PRO A 193 -0.71 22.52 -0.36
CA PRO A 193 -0.17 21.22 -0.75
C PRO A 193 1.24 20.92 -0.23
N HIS A 194 2.00 21.95 0.14
CA HIS A 194 3.41 21.83 0.53
C HIS A 194 3.73 22.35 1.94
N ASP A 195 2.72 22.84 2.69
CA ASP A 195 3.00 23.44 4.00
C ASP A 195 2.98 22.38 5.11
N ARG A 196 4.10 22.27 5.82
CA ARG A 196 4.27 21.35 6.96
C ARG A 196 3.39 21.74 8.16
N ARG A 197 2.95 22.99 8.27
CA ARG A 197 2.12 23.53 9.36
C ARG A 197 0.61 23.33 9.13
N VAL A 198 0.25 22.64 8.04
CA VAL A 198 -1.14 22.34 7.65
C VAL A 198 -1.99 23.60 7.59
N VAL A 199 -1.70 24.43 6.58
CA VAL A 199 -2.46 25.63 6.28
C VAL A 199 -3.60 25.29 5.32
N PHE A 200 -4.76 25.92 5.53
CA PHE A 200 -5.92 25.76 4.66
C PHE A 200 -6.67 27.08 4.52
N ALA A 201 -7.43 27.24 3.46
CA ALA A 201 -8.25 28.42 3.22
C ALA A 201 -9.73 28.03 3.12
N ASN A 202 -10.58 28.80 3.77
CA ASN A 202 -12.03 28.68 3.67
C ASN A 202 -12.58 29.97 3.10
N ALA A 203 -13.38 29.84 2.04
CA ALA A 203 -14.26 30.90 1.59
C ALA A 203 -15.61 30.82 2.33
N TYR A 204 -16.20 31.99 2.56
CA TYR A 204 -17.43 32.12 3.32
C TYR A 204 -18.45 32.97 2.57
N SER A 205 -19.73 32.81 2.92
CA SER A 205 -20.85 33.59 2.38
C SER A 205 -20.82 35.09 2.76
N ASP A 206 -19.85 35.54 3.56
CA ASP A 206 -19.59 36.96 3.84
C ASP A 206 -18.55 37.56 2.88
N ASN A 207 -18.30 36.90 1.74
CA ASN A 207 -17.29 37.20 0.73
C ASN A 207 -15.85 37.29 1.26
N LYS A 208 -15.58 36.74 2.45
CA LYS A 208 -14.23 36.68 3.01
C LYS A 208 -13.63 35.32 2.79
N ILE A 209 -12.39 35.30 2.37
CA ILE A 209 -11.56 34.10 2.34
C ILE A 209 -10.58 34.20 3.49
N ARG A 210 -10.62 33.23 4.40
CA ARG A 210 -9.76 33.19 5.58
C ARG A 210 -8.79 32.04 5.47
N VAL A 211 -7.51 32.34 5.61
CA VAL A 211 -6.43 31.36 5.68
C VAL A 211 -6.20 31.00 7.14
N TRP A 212 -6.18 29.72 7.47
CA TRP A 212 -6.12 29.19 8.82
C TRP A 212 -4.84 28.38 9.04
N SER A 213 -4.33 28.43 10.27
CA SER A 213 -3.40 27.43 10.79
C SER A 213 -4.20 26.32 11.47
N ALA A 214 -4.10 25.08 10.98
CA ALA A 214 -4.75 23.95 11.62
C ALA A 214 -4.09 23.54 12.96
N GLU A 215 -2.83 23.93 13.17
CA GLU A 215 -2.11 23.71 14.42
C GLU A 215 -2.66 24.62 15.52
N ASN A 216 -2.67 25.93 15.27
CA ASN A 216 -3.06 26.94 16.25
C ASN A 216 -4.59 27.17 16.33
N LYS A 217 -5.36 26.61 15.39
CA LYS A 217 -6.80 26.88 15.23
C LYS A 217 -7.12 28.38 15.14
N SER A 218 -6.24 29.13 14.50
CA SER A 218 -6.34 30.58 14.34
C SER A 218 -6.39 30.97 12.87
N ILE A 219 -7.05 32.10 12.61
CA ILE A 219 -7.01 32.76 11.30
C ILE A 219 -5.66 33.46 11.20
N LEU A 220 -4.91 33.17 10.14
CA LEU A 220 -3.63 33.81 9.81
C LEU A 220 -3.87 35.06 8.96
N TYR A 221 -4.66 34.92 7.90
CA TYR A 221 -4.91 35.98 6.92
C TYR A 221 -6.39 36.01 6.54
N THR A 222 -6.89 37.19 6.16
CA THR A 222 -8.24 37.37 5.65
C THR A 222 -8.19 38.29 4.45
N VAL A 223 -8.66 37.80 3.31
CA VAL A 223 -8.90 38.60 2.10
C VAL A 223 -10.40 38.72 1.87
N THR A 224 -10.82 39.80 1.20
CA THR A 224 -12.24 40.05 0.91
C THR A 224 -12.38 40.09 -0.61
N SER A 225 -13.14 39.15 -1.15
CA SER A 225 -13.54 39.12 -2.55
C SER A 225 -14.73 40.06 -2.75
N ASP A 226 -14.87 40.61 -3.95
CA ASP A 226 -16.02 41.44 -4.29
C ASP A 226 -17.30 40.60 -4.42
N HIS A 227 -17.13 39.33 -4.77
CA HIS A 227 -18.22 38.39 -5.05
C HIS A 227 -18.11 37.13 -4.19
N GLN A 228 -19.16 36.29 -4.25
CA GLN A 228 -19.14 35.03 -3.50
C GLN A 228 -18.19 34.05 -4.18
N THR A 229 -17.17 33.60 -3.45
CA THR A 229 -16.24 32.58 -3.94
C THR A 229 -16.90 31.20 -3.96
N THR A 230 -16.91 30.56 -5.13
CA THR A 230 -17.51 29.23 -5.39
C THR A 230 -16.46 28.12 -5.36
N VAL A 231 -15.24 28.40 -5.82
CA VAL A 231 -14.12 27.44 -5.87
C VAL A 231 -12.82 28.10 -5.44
N LEU A 232 -11.91 27.33 -4.83
CA LEU A 232 -10.68 27.84 -4.23
C LEU A 232 -9.52 26.87 -4.43
N GLN A 233 -8.32 27.39 -4.76
CA GLN A 233 -7.10 26.60 -4.82
C GLN A 233 -5.85 27.39 -4.42
N PHE A 234 -4.90 26.74 -3.74
CA PHE A 234 -3.56 27.29 -3.54
C PHE A 234 -2.70 27.14 -4.79
N TYR A 235 -1.89 28.14 -5.08
CA TYR A 235 -0.95 28.10 -6.18
C TYR A 235 0.35 27.37 -5.77
N THR A 236 0.82 26.42 -6.58
CA THR A 236 1.77 25.38 -6.11
C THR A 236 3.17 25.47 -6.69
N LYS A 237 3.37 26.13 -7.84
CA LYS A 237 4.62 26.01 -8.62
C LYS A 237 5.84 26.77 -8.11
N ARG A 238 5.65 27.93 -7.45
CA ARG A 238 6.75 28.86 -7.16
C ARG A 238 7.00 29.15 -5.67
N GLN A 239 6.43 28.35 -4.76
CA GLN A 239 6.37 28.70 -3.33
C GLN A 239 5.87 30.15 -3.11
N SER A 240 5.02 30.64 -4.01
CA SER A 240 4.46 31.98 -3.89
C SER A 240 3.21 31.91 -3.01
N PRO A 241 2.97 32.93 -2.17
CA PRO A 241 1.81 32.98 -1.30
C PRO A 241 0.56 33.41 -2.09
N LEU A 242 0.26 32.69 -3.18
CA LEU A 242 -0.87 32.99 -4.06
C LEU A 242 -2.04 32.01 -3.82
N LEU A 243 -3.24 32.57 -3.84
CA LEU A 243 -4.51 31.86 -3.73
C LEU A 243 -5.37 32.24 -4.93
N ILE A 244 -5.94 31.26 -5.61
CA ILE A 244 -6.79 31.46 -6.78
C ILE A 244 -8.23 31.15 -6.36
N ALA A 245 -9.13 32.11 -6.57
CA ALA A 245 -10.53 32.04 -6.18
C ALA A 245 -11.43 32.27 -7.40
N GLY A 246 -12.33 31.34 -7.69
CA GLY A 246 -13.39 31.54 -8.68
C GLY A 246 -14.66 32.08 -8.03
N THR A 247 -15.36 32.99 -8.70
CA THR A 247 -16.54 33.67 -8.15
C THR A 247 -17.84 33.23 -8.82
N SER A 248 -18.97 33.56 -8.19
CA SER A 248 -20.32 33.36 -8.75
C SER A 248 -20.59 34.17 -10.02
N GLU A 249 -19.81 35.23 -10.26
CA GLU A 249 -19.98 36.15 -11.40
C GLU A 249 -19.08 35.80 -12.59
N GLY A 250 -18.32 34.69 -12.54
CA GLY A 250 -17.43 34.30 -13.64
C GLY A 250 -16.09 35.04 -13.65
N THR A 251 -15.68 35.62 -12.52
CA THR A 251 -14.34 36.18 -12.36
C THR A 251 -13.44 35.20 -11.60
N VAL A 252 -12.15 35.20 -11.94
CA VAL A 252 -11.13 34.48 -11.18
C VAL A 252 -10.18 35.49 -10.55
N GLU A 253 -10.14 35.52 -9.24
CA GLU A 253 -9.30 36.42 -8.47
C GLU A 253 -8.03 35.70 -7.99
N VAL A 254 -6.87 36.30 -8.27
CA VAL A 254 -5.57 35.81 -7.80
C VAL A 254 -5.11 36.70 -6.65
N TRP A 255 -5.02 36.15 -5.44
CA TRP A 255 -4.71 36.87 -4.21
C TRP A 255 -3.31 36.54 -3.71
N ASP A 256 -2.52 37.55 -3.36
CA ASP A 256 -1.35 37.39 -2.49
C ASP A 256 -1.85 37.44 -1.04
N TYR A 257 -2.07 36.26 -0.45
CA TYR A 257 -2.82 36.12 0.81
C TYR A 257 -2.00 36.60 2.02
N GLU A 258 -0.67 36.54 1.97
CA GLU A 258 0.19 37.06 3.02
C GLU A 258 0.14 38.59 3.07
N LYS A 259 0.15 39.23 1.89
CA LYS A 259 0.04 40.70 1.79
C LYS A 259 -1.40 41.19 1.77
N SER A 260 -2.37 40.28 1.79
CA SER A 260 -3.80 40.55 1.72
C SER A 260 -4.19 41.49 0.55
N ARG A 261 -3.58 41.27 -0.63
CA ARG A 261 -3.80 42.11 -1.83
C ARG A 261 -4.23 41.26 -3.03
N LEU A 262 -5.09 41.84 -3.86
CA LEU A 262 -5.43 41.27 -5.16
C LEU A 262 -4.24 41.46 -6.12
N ALA A 263 -3.70 40.37 -6.64
CA ALA A 263 -2.59 40.38 -7.59
C ALA A 263 -3.10 40.54 -9.03
N ALA A 264 -4.20 39.87 -9.37
CA ALA A 264 -4.85 39.99 -10.67
C ALA A 264 -6.33 39.57 -10.57
N GLU A 265 -7.14 40.15 -11.44
CA GLU A 265 -8.51 39.75 -11.69
C GLU A 265 -8.58 39.25 -13.14
N LEU A 266 -8.99 37.99 -13.32
CA LEU A 266 -9.08 37.33 -14.62
C LEU A 266 -10.55 37.26 -15.02
N THR A 267 -10.90 37.99 -16.07
CA THR A 267 -12.24 38.04 -16.64
C THR A 267 -12.29 37.26 -17.95
N GLY A 268 -13.49 36.78 -18.35
CA GLY A 268 -13.71 36.13 -19.64
C GLY A 268 -14.69 34.97 -19.61
N LEU A 269 -14.99 34.44 -18.41
CA LEU A 269 -16.06 33.46 -18.24
C LEU A 269 -17.41 34.19 -18.20
N ASP A 270 -18.44 33.50 -18.63
CA ASP A 270 -19.80 34.04 -18.79
C ASP A 270 -20.60 34.08 -17.48
N ARG A 271 -20.36 33.12 -16.58
CA ARG A 271 -21.09 32.90 -15.31
C ARG A 271 -20.23 32.16 -14.28
N SER A 272 -20.85 31.84 -13.14
CA SER A 272 -20.32 31.06 -12.00
C SER A 272 -19.19 30.09 -12.35
N VAL A 273 -18.04 30.30 -11.72
CA VAL A 273 -16.87 29.44 -11.88
C VAL A 273 -17.08 28.15 -11.10
N CYS A 274 -16.99 26.99 -11.75
CA CYS A 274 -17.13 25.68 -11.12
C CYS A 274 -15.79 25.00 -10.83
N ALA A 275 -14.75 25.31 -11.61
CA ALA A 275 -13.42 24.74 -11.45
C ALA A 275 -12.34 25.76 -11.80
N VAL A 276 -11.25 25.77 -11.03
CA VAL A 276 -10.08 26.61 -11.30
C VAL A 276 -8.81 25.92 -10.84
N PHE A 277 -7.76 25.95 -11.67
CA PHE A 277 -6.43 25.52 -11.26
C PHE A 277 -5.29 26.09 -12.09
N ALA A 278 -4.10 26.13 -11.49
CA ALA A 278 -2.85 26.33 -12.22
C ALA A 278 -2.40 24.98 -12.81
N HIS A 279 -2.18 24.92 -14.13
CA HIS A 279 -1.82 23.66 -14.79
C HIS A 279 -0.50 23.13 -14.22
N PRO A 280 -0.38 21.86 -13.80
CA PRO A 280 0.79 21.33 -13.09
C PRO A 280 2.13 21.51 -13.83
N ARG A 281 2.11 21.41 -15.16
CA ARG A 281 3.29 21.57 -16.04
C ARG A 281 3.30 22.90 -16.80
N LEU A 282 2.34 23.11 -17.70
CA LEU A 282 2.21 24.29 -18.55
C LEU A 282 2.02 25.60 -17.77
N PRO A 283 2.58 26.73 -18.21
CA PRO A 283 2.55 28.01 -17.49
C PRO A 283 1.21 28.77 -17.66
N TYR A 284 0.09 28.07 -17.46
CA TYR A 284 -1.26 28.60 -17.65
C TYR A 284 -2.15 28.32 -16.44
N ILE A 285 -3.07 29.24 -16.17
CA ILE A 285 -4.18 29.07 -15.24
C ILE A 285 -5.41 28.75 -16.07
N PHE A 286 -6.13 27.69 -15.73
CA PHE A 286 -7.38 27.29 -16.36
C PHE A 286 -8.54 27.50 -15.41
N ALA A 287 -9.68 27.90 -15.96
CA ALA A 287 -10.95 27.94 -15.23
C ALA A 287 -12.10 27.56 -16.16
N ALA A 288 -13.15 26.98 -15.57
CA ALA A 288 -14.37 26.62 -16.27
C ALA A 288 -15.58 27.23 -15.57
N SER A 289 -16.56 27.66 -16.37
CA SER A 289 -17.88 28.07 -15.92
C SER A 289 -18.83 26.89 -15.89
N GLU A 290 -19.85 27.00 -15.05
CA GLU A 290 -20.96 26.04 -15.00
C GLU A 290 -21.65 25.86 -16.36
N PHE A 291 -21.54 26.83 -17.28
CA PHE A 291 -22.24 26.88 -18.57
C PHE A 291 -21.36 26.52 -19.77
N GLY A 292 -20.28 25.77 -19.52
CA GLY A 292 -19.48 25.19 -20.61
C GLY A 292 -18.33 26.06 -21.12
N MET A 293 -18.16 27.29 -20.62
CA MET A 293 -17.02 28.12 -21.02
C MET A 293 -15.75 27.71 -20.28
N ILE A 294 -14.67 27.49 -21.01
CA ILE A 294 -13.33 27.23 -20.47
C ILE A 294 -12.44 28.40 -20.90
N CYS A 295 -11.66 28.94 -19.96
CA CYS A 295 -10.71 30.02 -20.25
C CYS A 295 -9.34 29.67 -19.70
N ALA A 296 -8.29 30.17 -20.37
CA ALA A 296 -6.93 30.08 -19.89
C ALA A 296 -6.19 31.42 -19.97
N TRP A 297 -5.35 31.66 -18.97
CA TRP A 297 -4.51 32.86 -18.85
C TRP A 297 -3.05 32.47 -18.66
N ALA A 298 -2.15 33.29 -19.19
CA ALA A 298 -0.71 33.14 -18.98
C ALA A 298 -0.36 33.43 -17.52
N GLU A 299 0.33 32.50 -16.85
CA GLU A 299 0.68 32.60 -15.43
C GLU A 299 1.56 33.82 -15.11
N SER A 300 2.45 34.21 -16.03
CA SER A 300 3.41 35.29 -15.82
C SER A 300 2.82 36.70 -15.99
N THR A 301 1.79 36.84 -16.81
CA THR A 301 1.24 38.14 -17.21
C THR A 301 -0.24 38.31 -16.89
N TYR A 302 -0.92 37.22 -16.50
CA TYR A 302 -2.37 37.16 -16.28
C TYR A 302 -3.21 37.57 -17.50
N GLN A 303 -2.60 37.57 -18.70
CA GLN A 303 -3.30 37.90 -19.94
C GLN A 303 -4.09 36.69 -20.44
N PRO A 304 -5.32 36.90 -20.96
CA PRO A 304 -6.11 35.83 -21.56
C PRO A 304 -5.38 35.28 -22.80
N VAL A 305 -5.33 33.95 -22.91
CA VAL A 305 -4.69 33.22 -24.02
C VAL A 305 -5.70 32.36 -24.77
N MET A 306 -6.77 31.93 -24.10
CA MET A 306 -7.82 31.11 -24.70
C MET A 306 -9.16 31.36 -24.01
N ALA A 307 -10.21 31.37 -24.81
CA ALA A 307 -11.59 31.19 -24.40
C ALA A 307 -12.22 30.17 -25.36
N HIS A 308 -12.72 29.07 -24.82
CA HIS A 308 -13.22 27.91 -25.58
C HIS A 308 -14.58 27.50 -25.04
N SER A 309 -15.56 27.39 -25.93
CA SER A 309 -16.85 26.80 -25.59
C SER A 309 -16.70 25.29 -25.66
N SER A 310 -16.86 24.63 -24.52
CA SER A 310 -16.83 23.17 -24.42
C SER A 310 -17.95 22.52 -25.23
N VAL A 311 -17.76 21.23 -25.53
CA VAL A 311 -18.82 20.34 -26.04
C VAL A 311 -19.88 20.08 -24.98
N LEU A 312 -19.51 20.14 -23.69
CA LEU A 312 -20.44 19.94 -22.59
C LEU A 312 -21.23 21.22 -22.33
N THR A 313 -22.55 21.09 -22.23
CA THR A 313 -23.46 22.22 -21.96
C THR A 313 -23.35 22.74 -20.52
N GLU A 314 -23.13 21.84 -19.58
CA GLU A 314 -22.93 22.16 -18.16
C GLU A 314 -21.67 21.45 -17.64
N ILE A 315 -20.74 22.19 -17.02
CA ILE A 315 -19.50 21.65 -16.44
C ILE A 315 -19.60 21.71 -14.91
N CYS A 316 -19.29 20.61 -14.25
CA CYS A 316 -19.27 20.51 -12.79
C CYS A 316 -17.87 20.28 -12.20
N SER A 317 -16.95 19.68 -12.96
CA SER A 317 -15.58 19.40 -12.54
C SER A 317 -14.63 19.53 -13.72
N MET A 318 -13.42 20.00 -13.45
CA MET A 318 -12.33 20.04 -14.42
C MET A 318 -11.01 19.70 -13.73
N ALA A 319 -10.20 18.85 -14.35
CA ALA A 319 -8.90 18.45 -13.84
C ALA A 319 -7.89 18.30 -14.98
N ALA A 320 -6.61 18.58 -14.70
CA ALA A 320 -5.51 18.34 -15.63
C ALA A 320 -4.83 17.01 -15.32
N CYS A 321 -4.41 16.29 -16.37
CA CYS A 321 -3.60 15.10 -16.21
C CYS A 321 -2.16 15.47 -15.81
N GLU A 322 -1.67 14.89 -14.71
CA GLU A 322 -0.31 15.13 -14.21
C GLU A 322 0.75 14.22 -14.86
N SER A 323 0.33 13.25 -15.67
CA SER A 323 1.24 12.31 -16.33
C SER A 323 2.19 13.01 -17.32
N THR A 324 3.44 12.56 -17.33
CA THR A 324 4.49 13.09 -18.23
C THR A 324 4.22 12.85 -19.71
N SER A 325 3.26 11.98 -20.05
CA SER A 325 3.00 11.55 -21.43
C SER A 325 1.85 12.29 -22.12
N CYS A 326 1.08 13.14 -21.43
CA CYS A 326 -0.14 13.71 -22.00
C CYS A 326 -0.48 15.12 -21.45
N ASP A 327 -0.61 16.13 -22.32
CA ASP A 327 -1.16 17.45 -21.98
C ASP A 327 -2.70 17.43 -22.15
N MET A 328 -3.38 16.65 -21.29
CA MET A 328 -4.84 16.46 -21.35
C MET A 328 -5.57 17.17 -20.21
N LEU A 329 -6.74 17.71 -20.54
CA LEU A 329 -7.77 18.18 -19.62
C LEU A 329 -8.95 17.23 -19.63
N VAL A 330 -9.53 17.03 -18.45
CA VAL A 330 -10.72 16.21 -18.27
C VAL A 330 -11.81 17.10 -17.71
N ILE A 331 -12.95 17.11 -18.38
CA ILE A 331 -14.13 17.85 -17.95
C ILE A 331 -15.29 16.90 -17.71
N GLY A 332 -15.93 17.06 -16.56
CA GLY A 332 -17.15 16.35 -16.17
C GLY A 332 -18.35 17.25 -16.26
N GLY A 333 -19.42 16.76 -16.86
CA GLY A 333 -20.68 17.48 -17.03
C GLY A 333 -21.89 16.65 -16.64
N ARG A 334 -23.07 17.08 -17.08
CA ARG A 334 -24.33 16.40 -16.74
C ARG A 334 -24.52 15.14 -17.58
N ARG A 335 -24.22 13.98 -17.00
CA ARG A 335 -24.27 12.65 -17.64
C ARG A 335 -23.26 12.41 -18.76
N GLU A 336 -22.31 13.31 -18.94
CA GLU A 336 -21.25 13.22 -19.95
C GLU A 336 -19.91 13.68 -19.37
N PHE A 337 -18.82 13.19 -19.95
CA PHE A 337 -17.48 13.73 -19.71
C PHE A 337 -16.72 13.79 -21.04
N ALA A 338 -15.74 14.68 -21.12
CA ALA A 338 -14.86 14.78 -22.27
C ALA A 338 -13.39 14.88 -21.87
N LEU A 339 -12.55 14.29 -22.69
CA LEU A 339 -11.10 14.43 -22.66
C LEU A 339 -10.70 15.41 -23.75
N LEU A 340 -10.04 16.49 -23.35
CA LEU A 340 -9.55 17.54 -24.24
C LEU A 340 -8.02 17.50 -24.27
N GLU A 341 -7.44 17.55 -25.46
CA GLU A 341 -6.01 17.77 -25.65
C GLU A 341 -5.72 19.26 -25.67
N ILE A 342 -4.68 19.68 -24.95
CA ILE A 342 -4.17 21.04 -25.01
C ILE A 342 -3.19 21.15 -26.16
N ILE A 343 -3.56 21.88 -27.21
CA ILE A 343 -2.69 22.16 -28.35
C ILE A 343 -2.09 23.55 -28.18
N ILE A 344 -0.77 23.62 -28.22
CA ILE A 344 -0.02 24.89 -28.17
C ILE A 344 0.46 25.20 -29.58
N GLU A 345 -0.23 26.12 -30.25
CA GLU A 345 0.17 26.62 -31.56
C GLU A 345 1.10 27.83 -31.38
N THR A 346 2.38 27.64 -31.71
CA THR A 346 3.29 28.76 -31.96
C THR A 346 3.18 29.13 -33.43
N GLN A 347 2.64 30.31 -33.74
CA GLN A 347 2.61 30.76 -35.14
C GLN A 347 4.05 30.88 -35.69
N PRO A 348 4.38 30.26 -36.84
CA PRO A 348 5.61 30.56 -37.54
C PRO A 348 5.55 31.96 -38.14
N ASP A 349 6.64 32.71 -38.02
CA ASP A 349 6.77 34.10 -38.46
C ASP A 349 6.26 34.33 -39.90
N LEU A 350 5.15 35.04 -40.04
CA LEU A 350 4.83 35.77 -41.27
C LEU A 350 5.16 37.25 -41.07
N LEU A 351 6.46 37.56 -41.00
CA LEU A 351 6.92 38.92 -41.22
C LEU A 351 6.87 39.22 -42.73
N PRO A 352 6.31 40.37 -43.16
CA PRO A 352 6.58 40.89 -44.49
C PRO A 352 8.09 41.12 -44.60
N ARG A 353 8.76 40.47 -45.56
CA ARG A 353 10.18 40.66 -45.85
C ARG A 353 10.46 42.15 -46.10
N SER A 354 10.92 42.85 -45.07
CA SER A 354 11.65 44.10 -45.20
C SER A 354 12.84 44.04 -44.25
N HIS A 355 14.00 44.44 -44.80
CA HIS A 355 15.34 44.17 -44.31
C HIS A 355 15.52 44.23 -42.78
N ILE A 356 15.77 43.06 -42.17
CA ILE A 356 16.31 42.97 -40.81
C ILE A 356 17.82 43.21 -40.92
N PRO A 357 18.41 44.17 -40.19
CA PRO A 357 19.85 44.37 -40.16
C PRO A 357 20.57 43.10 -39.65
N GLU A 358 21.65 42.67 -40.31
CA GLU A 358 22.40 41.44 -39.97
C GLU A 358 22.81 41.36 -38.49
N SER A 359 23.03 42.51 -37.83
CA SER A 359 23.33 42.60 -36.40
C SER A 359 22.21 42.11 -35.50
N LEU A 360 20.95 42.34 -35.87
CA LEU A 360 19.78 41.90 -35.11
C LEU A 360 19.51 40.40 -35.35
N GLU A 361 19.77 39.90 -36.55
CA GLU A 361 19.65 38.48 -36.89
C GLU A 361 20.69 37.64 -36.13
N GLN A 362 21.91 38.17 -35.99
CA GLN A 362 22.95 37.53 -35.19
C GLN A 362 22.59 37.47 -33.70
N LEU A 363 21.97 38.55 -33.17
CA LEU A 363 21.49 38.59 -31.78
C LEU A 363 20.33 37.62 -31.54
N LEU A 364 19.40 37.48 -32.49
CA LEU A 364 18.29 36.52 -32.40
C LEU A 364 18.79 35.07 -32.43
N ARG A 365 19.74 34.74 -33.31
CA ARG A 365 20.36 33.41 -33.34
C ARG A 365 21.09 33.11 -32.03
N GLN A 366 21.76 34.09 -31.43
CA GLN A 366 22.37 33.96 -30.11
C GLN A 366 21.33 33.81 -28.98
N ALA A 367 20.17 34.46 -29.08
CA ALA A 367 19.11 34.32 -28.08
C ALA A 367 18.43 32.94 -28.14
N VAL A 368 18.10 32.45 -29.34
CA VAL A 368 17.50 31.12 -29.55
C VAL A 368 18.46 30.00 -29.12
N THR A 369 19.75 30.12 -29.41
CA THR A 369 20.75 29.14 -28.95
C THR A 369 20.94 29.15 -27.44
N ARG A 370 20.87 30.34 -26.80
CA ARG A 370 20.89 30.47 -25.34
C ARG A 370 19.63 29.87 -24.69
N GLU A 371 18.47 30.06 -25.30
CA GLU A 371 17.21 29.49 -24.83
C GLU A 371 17.20 27.96 -24.95
N ALA A 372 17.66 27.42 -26.08
CA ALA A 372 17.83 25.98 -26.25
C ALA A 372 18.82 25.37 -25.24
N HIS A 373 19.96 26.05 -24.97
CA HIS A 373 20.87 25.64 -23.91
C HIS A 373 20.23 25.70 -22.53
N ALA A 374 19.43 26.73 -22.23
CA ALA A 374 18.72 26.85 -20.96
C ALA A 374 17.67 25.75 -20.77
N GLN A 375 16.93 25.39 -21.83
CA GLN A 375 15.97 24.28 -21.82
C GLN A 375 16.66 22.93 -21.63
N GLN A 376 17.82 22.71 -22.27
CA GLN A 376 18.61 21.51 -22.07
C GLN A 376 19.10 21.40 -20.61
N MET A 377 19.70 22.46 -20.08
CA MET A 377 20.14 22.52 -18.68
C MET A 377 18.99 22.27 -17.69
N LEU A 378 17.79 22.76 -18.01
CA LEU A 378 16.58 22.52 -17.20
C LEU A 378 16.15 21.05 -17.25
N SER A 379 16.20 20.40 -18.42
CA SER A 379 15.87 18.99 -18.57
C SER A 379 16.83 18.09 -17.77
N GLU A 380 18.14 18.36 -17.84
CA GLU A 380 19.18 17.68 -17.08
C GLU A 380 18.99 17.90 -15.57
N ALA A 381 18.64 19.13 -15.15
CA ALA A 381 18.35 19.44 -13.76
C ALA A 381 17.10 18.72 -13.23
N ILE A 382 16.06 18.56 -14.05
CA ILE A 382 14.85 17.78 -13.70
C ILE A 382 15.20 16.30 -13.55
N GLU A 383 16.00 15.74 -14.45
CA GLU A 383 16.43 14.34 -14.38
C GLU A 383 17.29 14.09 -13.14
N LEU A 384 18.21 15.01 -12.83
CA LEU A 384 19.02 14.97 -11.61
C LEU A 384 18.14 15.07 -10.36
N ARG A 385 17.15 15.97 -10.36
CA ARG A 385 16.17 16.11 -9.27
C ARG A 385 15.37 14.83 -9.07
N ASN A 386 14.93 14.17 -10.13
CA ASN A 386 14.22 12.89 -10.04
C ASN A 386 15.12 11.78 -9.48
N LYS A 387 16.39 11.72 -9.88
CA LYS A 387 17.38 10.79 -9.29
C LYS A 387 17.58 11.06 -7.79
N ILE A 388 17.65 12.34 -7.39
CA ILE A 388 17.77 12.73 -5.97
C ILE A 388 16.49 12.38 -5.20
N MET A 389 15.30 12.67 -5.74
CA MET A 389 14.02 12.35 -5.09
C MET A 389 13.83 10.84 -4.93
N ASN A 390 14.21 10.04 -5.93
CA ASN A 390 14.14 8.58 -5.82
C ASN A 390 15.10 8.06 -4.75
N LYS A 391 16.35 8.54 -4.72
CA LYS A 391 17.29 8.23 -3.63
C LYS A 391 16.77 8.66 -2.26
N GLN A 392 16.14 9.83 -2.16
CA GLN A 392 15.52 10.29 -0.93
C GLN A 392 14.33 9.43 -0.53
N ALA A 393 13.49 9.00 -1.46
CA ALA A 393 12.38 8.08 -1.19
C ALA A 393 12.86 6.71 -0.71
N ASP A 394 13.96 6.19 -1.27
CA ASP A 394 14.61 4.96 -0.81
C ASP A 394 15.18 5.12 0.60
N THR A 395 15.83 6.26 0.88
CA THR A 395 16.34 6.58 2.21
C THR A 395 15.21 6.74 3.23
N ILE A 396 14.09 7.36 2.85
CA ILE A 396 12.90 7.50 3.70
C ILE A 396 12.31 6.12 3.98
N ARG A 397 12.18 5.24 2.99
CA ARG A 397 11.71 3.85 3.20
C ARG A 397 12.61 3.05 4.13
N GLN A 398 13.93 3.26 4.02
CA GLN A 398 14.90 2.65 4.93
C GLN A 398 14.72 3.19 6.36
N LEU A 399 14.67 4.51 6.53
CA LEU A 399 14.45 5.15 7.83
C LEU A 399 13.10 4.78 8.45
N GLU A 400 12.04 4.63 7.64
CA GLU A 400 10.73 4.16 8.08
C GLU A 400 10.79 2.72 8.62
N GLY A 401 11.54 1.84 7.95
CA GLY A 401 11.85 0.49 8.43
C GLY A 401 12.64 0.50 9.74
N GLU A 402 13.64 1.38 9.87
CA GLU A 402 14.41 1.56 11.10
C GLU A 402 13.56 2.14 12.24
N THR A 403 12.65 3.09 11.97
CA THR A 403 11.70 3.60 12.98
C THR A 403 10.72 2.52 13.43
N CYS A 404 10.22 1.67 12.54
CA CYS A 404 9.39 0.53 12.91
C CYS A 404 10.14 -0.45 13.84
N MET A 405 11.42 -0.70 13.57
CA MET A 405 12.31 -1.49 14.43
C MET A 405 12.49 -0.84 15.81
N LEU A 406 12.70 0.47 15.86
CA LEU A 406 12.88 1.22 17.10
C LEU A 406 11.58 1.31 17.92
N GLU A 407 10.43 1.55 17.29
CA GLU A 407 9.11 1.57 17.94
C GLU A 407 8.75 0.21 18.53
N ARG A 408 9.04 -0.90 17.83
CA ARG A 408 8.90 -2.26 18.38
C ARG A 408 9.87 -2.51 19.54
N ARG A 409 11.11 -2.01 19.46
CA ARG A 409 12.08 -2.14 20.55
C ARG A 409 11.67 -1.33 21.78
N ILE A 410 11.11 -0.14 21.59
CA ILE A 410 10.50 0.66 22.66
C ILE A 410 9.34 -0.12 23.27
N SER A 411 8.44 -0.71 22.47
CA SER A 411 7.36 -1.56 22.97
C SER A 411 7.86 -2.77 23.77
N LEU A 412 8.91 -3.46 23.30
CA LEU A 412 9.55 -4.58 24.02
C LEU A 412 10.26 -4.13 25.31
N LEU A 413 10.88 -2.95 25.32
CA LEU A 413 11.54 -2.34 26.49
C LEU A 413 10.53 -1.80 27.52
N GLU A 414 9.41 -1.25 27.07
CA GLU A 414 8.28 -0.83 27.91
C GLU A 414 7.61 -2.05 28.56
N ASN A 415 7.47 -3.15 27.83
CA ASN A 415 6.96 -4.41 28.38
C ASN A 415 7.94 -5.06 29.36
N SER A 416 9.26 -4.90 29.18
CA SER A 416 10.26 -5.41 30.13
C SER A 416 10.48 -4.50 31.35
N SER A 417 10.20 -3.19 31.25
CA SER A 417 10.21 -2.27 32.39
C SER A 417 8.92 -2.31 33.22
N GLN A 418 7.75 -2.56 32.60
CA GLN A 418 6.49 -2.83 33.33
C GLN A 418 6.37 -4.29 33.83
N GLY A 419 7.22 -5.20 33.36
CA GLY A 419 7.25 -6.63 33.72
C GLY A 419 7.89 -6.98 35.07
N SER A 420 8.34 -6.00 35.87
CA SER A 420 8.94 -6.25 37.20
C SER A 420 7.93 -6.55 38.32
N ARG A 421 6.75 -7.09 37.98
CA ARG A 421 5.84 -7.77 38.91
C ARG A 421 5.29 -9.05 38.27
N LYS A 422 6.07 -10.13 38.44
CA LYS A 422 5.69 -11.54 38.57
C LYS A 422 4.54 -12.07 37.69
N LEU A 423 4.89 -12.99 36.80
CA LEU A 423 4.57 -14.42 36.96
C LEU A 423 5.75 -15.20 36.38
N ASP A 424 6.60 -15.73 37.25
CA ASP A 424 7.53 -16.79 36.87
C ASP A 424 6.69 -17.98 36.34
N ALA A 425 6.62 -18.12 35.02
CA ALA A 425 6.09 -19.32 34.37
C ALA A 425 7.14 -20.44 34.29
N GLY A 426 8.16 -20.37 35.16
CA GLY A 426 9.08 -21.46 35.46
C GLY A 426 8.38 -22.45 36.39
N ASP A 427 8.27 -23.69 35.92
CA ASP A 427 7.78 -24.87 36.66
C ASP A 427 6.28 -24.95 36.93
N ILE A 428 5.45 -24.79 35.90
CA ILE A 428 4.14 -25.44 35.90
C ILE A 428 4.37 -26.91 35.49
N PRO A 429 4.23 -27.90 36.40
CA PRO A 429 4.34 -29.31 36.03
C PRO A 429 3.26 -29.67 35.02
N TRP A 430 3.56 -30.60 34.10
CA TRP A 430 2.56 -31.09 33.16
C TRP A 430 1.38 -31.71 33.93
N GLN A 431 0.16 -31.58 33.39
CA GLN A 431 -1.06 -32.06 34.06
C GLN A 431 -1.90 -32.93 33.13
N VAL A 432 -2.73 -33.79 33.73
CA VAL A 432 -3.81 -34.48 33.02
C VAL A 432 -5.03 -33.56 33.04
N TYR A 433 -5.52 -33.18 31.87
CA TYR A 433 -6.69 -32.31 31.72
C TYR A 433 -7.95 -33.14 31.47
N PRO A 434 -8.98 -33.04 32.33
CA PRO A 434 -10.30 -33.63 32.09
C PRO A 434 -10.94 -33.05 30.83
N ALA A 435 -11.70 -33.83 30.04
CA ALA A 435 -12.32 -33.31 28.82
C ALA A 435 -13.32 -32.18 29.10
N GLU A 436 -13.99 -32.20 30.26
CA GLU A 436 -14.89 -31.13 30.73
C GLU A 436 -14.21 -29.75 30.82
N ASN A 437 -12.89 -29.72 31.03
CA ASN A 437 -12.12 -28.48 31.13
C ASN A 437 -11.60 -27.98 29.77
N LEU A 438 -11.76 -28.77 28.70
CA LEU A 438 -11.29 -28.47 27.34
C LEU A 438 -12.48 -28.21 26.43
N GLN A 439 -12.76 -26.93 26.16
CA GLN A 439 -13.73 -26.52 25.16
C GLN A 439 -13.02 -26.18 23.85
N VAL A 440 -13.51 -26.75 22.74
CA VAL A 440 -13.05 -26.35 21.39
C VAL A 440 -13.58 -24.95 21.13
N GLY A 441 -12.68 -23.99 20.91
CA GLY A 441 -13.07 -22.61 20.64
C GLY A 441 -13.84 -22.52 19.32
N GLY A 442 -15.03 -21.91 19.35
CA GLY A 442 -15.91 -21.73 18.20
C GLY A 442 -15.41 -20.70 17.19
N GLN A 443 -14.23 -20.91 16.63
CA GLN A 443 -13.75 -20.45 15.33
C GLN A 443 -12.63 -21.42 14.96
N SER A 444 -12.97 -22.44 14.18
CA SER A 444 -12.01 -23.42 13.68
C SER A 444 -11.09 -22.73 12.66
N ARG A 445 -10.09 -21.99 13.14
CA ARG A 445 -8.84 -21.86 12.40
C ARG A 445 -8.16 -23.22 12.49
N VAL A 446 -8.56 -24.12 11.61
CA VAL A 446 -7.76 -25.30 11.31
C VAL A 446 -6.41 -24.74 10.87
N VAL A 447 -5.38 -24.89 11.70
CA VAL A 447 -4.01 -24.76 11.22
C VAL A 447 -3.87 -25.87 10.20
N ALA A 448 -3.87 -25.50 8.92
CA ALA A 448 -3.85 -26.44 7.81
C ALA A 448 -2.47 -27.14 7.76
N ALA A 449 -2.26 -28.10 8.64
CA ALA A 449 -1.55 -29.30 8.24
C ALA A 449 -2.54 -30.05 7.34
N ASP A 450 -2.13 -30.29 6.09
CA ASP A 450 -2.92 -30.86 5.00
C ASP A 450 -4.02 -31.82 5.48
N HIS A 451 -5.24 -31.64 4.93
CA HIS A 451 -6.46 -32.39 5.22
C HIS A 451 -6.39 -33.92 5.01
N GLN A 452 -5.21 -34.52 4.82
CA GLN A 452 -5.04 -35.94 4.54
C GLN A 452 -4.00 -36.69 5.39
N SER A 453 -3.39 -36.10 6.43
CA SER A 453 -2.47 -36.86 7.28
C SER A 453 -2.54 -36.47 8.75
N ASN A 454 -2.73 -37.48 9.62
CA ASN A 454 -2.77 -37.44 11.09
C ASN A 454 -2.26 -36.15 11.79
N GLY A 455 -3.16 -35.45 12.49
CA GLY A 455 -2.79 -34.66 13.67
C GLY A 455 -2.57 -33.16 13.44
N GLY A 456 -3.50 -32.49 12.75
CA GLY A 456 -3.59 -31.02 12.76
C GLY A 456 -3.82 -30.48 14.19
N PHE A 457 -3.32 -29.26 14.43
CA PHE A 457 -3.54 -28.57 15.70
C PHE A 457 -4.87 -27.84 15.71
N GLU A 458 -5.59 -27.94 16.82
CA GLU A 458 -6.85 -27.25 17.08
C GLU A 458 -6.68 -26.23 18.22
N CYS A 459 -7.34 -25.08 18.12
CA CYS A 459 -7.38 -24.09 19.20
C CYS A 459 -8.39 -24.53 20.27
N GLY A 460 -7.92 -24.67 21.51
CA GLY A 460 -8.73 -24.99 22.68
C GLY A 460 -8.69 -23.89 23.73
N GLN A 461 -9.63 -23.94 24.68
CA GLN A 461 -9.62 -23.12 25.88
C GLN A 461 -9.72 -24.00 27.13
N LEU A 462 -8.80 -23.78 28.07
CA LEU A 462 -8.87 -24.34 29.42
C LEU A 462 -9.73 -23.44 30.30
N ARG A 463 -10.74 -24.02 30.95
CA ARG A 463 -11.64 -23.35 31.92
C ARG A 463 -12.15 -21.97 31.45
N GLN A 464 -12.46 -21.86 30.15
CA GLN A 464 -13.00 -20.68 29.47
C GLN A 464 -12.11 -19.41 29.41
N VAL A 465 -10.84 -19.45 29.83
CA VAL A 465 -10.00 -18.24 29.87
C VAL A 465 -8.59 -18.43 29.33
N VAL A 466 -8.01 -19.63 29.42
CA VAL A 466 -6.61 -19.85 29.01
C VAL A 466 -6.56 -20.52 27.64
N PRO A 467 -6.07 -19.83 26.58
CA PRO A 467 -5.93 -20.44 25.26
C PRO A 467 -4.85 -21.52 25.28
N VAL A 468 -5.13 -22.65 24.64
CA VAL A 468 -4.20 -23.77 24.47
C VAL A 468 -4.25 -24.32 23.06
N GLN A 469 -3.21 -25.05 22.67
CA GLN A 469 -3.14 -25.73 21.39
C GLN A 469 -3.26 -27.23 21.60
N MET A 470 -4.20 -27.87 20.89
CA MET A 470 -4.56 -29.28 21.06
C MET A 470 -4.13 -30.07 19.83
N LYS A 471 -3.44 -31.20 20.01
CA LYS A 471 -3.11 -32.13 18.92
C LYS A 471 -3.77 -33.49 19.18
N ARG A 472 -4.73 -33.88 18.34
CA ARG A 472 -5.37 -35.20 18.40
C ARG A 472 -4.43 -36.26 17.85
N LEU A 473 -4.27 -37.35 18.59
CA LEU A 473 -3.52 -38.52 18.16
C LEU A 473 -4.45 -39.51 17.46
N ALA A 474 -4.01 -40.09 16.35
CA ALA A 474 -4.80 -41.05 15.58
C ALA A 474 -4.78 -42.48 16.15
N VAL A 475 -3.83 -42.77 17.05
CA VAL A 475 -3.70 -44.07 17.70
C VAL A 475 -4.77 -44.21 18.76
N ARG A 476 -5.65 -45.21 18.66
CA ARG A 476 -6.90 -45.32 19.43
C ARG A 476 -6.77 -45.55 20.94
N ASN A 477 -5.56 -45.74 21.50
CA ASN A 477 -5.36 -45.96 22.93
C ASN A 477 -4.01 -45.38 23.40
N LEU A 478 -4.00 -44.15 23.95
CA LEU A 478 -2.87 -43.65 24.77
C LEU A 478 -2.59 -44.57 25.97
N SER A 479 -3.65 -45.17 26.51
CA SER A 479 -3.69 -45.87 27.81
C SER A 479 -2.87 -47.16 27.93
N THR A 480 -2.40 -47.78 26.84
CA THR A 480 -1.79 -49.12 26.94
C THR A 480 -0.32 -49.24 26.54
N LEU A 481 0.31 -48.25 25.88
CA LEU A 481 1.67 -48.46 25.35
C LEU A 481 2.67 -47.28 25.45
N LEU A 482 2.26 -46.03 25.73
CA LEU A 482 3.12 -44.85 25.48
C LEU A 482 3.15 -43.79 26.60
N ASP A 483 2.35 -43.93 27.67
CA ASP A 483 1.94 -42.78 28.50
C ASP A 483 3.02 -42.12 29.38
N LYS A 484 4.00 -42.86 29.93
CA LYS A 484 5.05 -42.24 30.77
C LYS A 484 6.27 -41.80 29.98
N ASP A 485 6.86 -42.69 29.18
CA ASP A 485 8.12 -42.42 28.50
C ASP A 485 8.01 -41.28 27.46
N LEU A 486 6.90 -41.18 26.72
CA LEU A 486 6.66 -40.05 25.82
C LEU A 486 6.50 -38.73 26.60
N VAL A 487 5.71 -38.74 27.66
CA VAL A 487 5.45 -37.56 28.50
C VAL A 487 6.72 -37.11 29.23
N ASP A 488 7.51 -38.03 29.76
CA ASP A 488 8.77 -37.77 30.45
C ASP A 488 9.80 -37.17 29.47
N LYS A 489 9.86 -37.67 28.23
CA LYS A 489 10.70 -37.10 27.16
C LYS A 489 10.23 -35.72 26.71
N LEU A 490 8.93 -35.52 26.50
CA LEU A 490 8.40 -34.21 26.11
C LEU A 490 8.55 -33.17 27.23
N THR A 491 8.45 -33.59 28.50
CA THR A 491 8.63 -32.72 29.67
C THR A 491 10.09 -32.33 29.89
N SER A 492 11.04 -33.22 29.56
CA SER A 492 12.47 -32.93 29.70
C SER A 492 13.01 -32.00 28.61
N LEU A 493 12.36 -31.94 27.45
CA LEU A 493 12.74 -31.04 26.34
C LEU A 493 12.26 -29.60 26.59
N LYS A 494 13.06 -28.83 27.32
CA LYS A 494 12.82 -27.41 27.60
C LYS A 494 13.77 -26.51 26.80
N HIS A 495 13.24 -25.84 25.77
CA HIS A 495 13.98 -24.85 24.99
C HIS A 495 13.05 -23.72 24.53
N PRO A 496 13.48 -22.45 24.49
CA PRO A 496 12.62 -21.31 24.13
C PRO A 496 11.93 -21.46 22.76
N HIS A 497 12.63 -22.10 21.82
CA HIS A 497 12.22 -22.27 20.42
C HIS A 497 11.71 -23.68 20.09
N LEU A 498 11.36 -24.48 21.09
CA LEU A 498 10.61 -25.72 20.92
C LEU A 498 9.19 -25.54 21.46
N LEU A 499 8.21 -26.12 20.77
CA LEU A 499 6.81 -26.04 21.20
C LEU A 499 6.64 -26.73 22.55
N ARG A 500 6.32 -25.97 23.59
CA ARG A 500 6.25 -26.47 24.96
C ARG A 500 5.01 -27.32 25.18
N PHE A 501 5.24 -28.55 25.61
CA PHE A 501 4.22 -29.48 26.09
C PHE A 501 3.67 -29.04 27.46
N LEU A 502 2.35 -29.03 27.62
CA LEU A 502 1.65 -28.63 28.85
C LEU A 502 0.92 -29.79 29.54
N GLY A 503 0.56 -30.85 28.80
CA GLY A 503 -0.14 -31.99 29.39
C GLY A 503 -0.92 -32.84 28.39
N VAL A 504 -1.70 -33.78 28.92
CA VAL A 504 -2.49 -34.73 28.12
C VAL A 504 -3.98 -34.66 28.46
N CYS A 505 -4.83 -34.98 27.50
CA CYS A 505 -6.25 -35.29 27.72
C CYS A 505 -6.53 -36.72 27.24
N ASN A 506 -6.68 -37.64 28.19
CA ASN A 506 -6.84 -39.07 27.90
C ASN A 506 -8.21 -39.37 27.24
N GLU A 507 -9.27 -38.71 27.69
CA GLU A 507 -10.64 -38.90 27.20
C GLU A 507 -10.81 -38.50 25.74
N GLN A 508 -10.09 -37.45 25.30
CA GLN A 508 -10.13 -36.95 23.91
C GLN A 508 -8.92 -37.41 23.07
N ASN A 509 -7.99 -38.16 23.66
CA ASN A 509 -6.76 -38.64 23.03
C ASN A 509 -5.89 -37.50 22.45
N CYS A 510 -5.69 -36.43 23.24
CA CYS A 510 -5.03 -35.19 22.81
C CYS A 510 -3.79 -34.86 23.63
N LEU A 511 -2.77 -34.32 22.98
CA LEU A 511 -1.65 -33.61 23.62
C LEU A 511 -1.96 -32.11 23.66
N ILE A 512 -1.62 -31.45 24.77
CA ILE A 512 -1.88 -30.04 25.02
C ILE A 512 -0.55 -29.27 25.02
N TYR A 513 -0.50 -28.19 24.26
CA TYR A 513 0.66 -27.31 24.07
C TYR A 513 0.31 -25.86 24.35
N GLU A 514 1.35 -25.04 24.49
CA GLU A 514 1.21 -23.58 24.56
C GLU A 514 0.59 -22.99 23.27
N PRO A 515 -0.15 -21.88 23.37
CA PRO A 515 -0.92 -21.32 22.25
C PRO A 515 -0.04 -20.54 21.25
N MET A 516 -0.16 -20.85 19.95
CA MET A 516 0.55 -20.17 18.87
C MET A 516 -0.38 -19.22 18.10
N ALA A 517 -0.45 -17.96 18.54
CA ALA A 517 -1.44 -16.99 18.05
C ALA A 517 -1.28 -16.60 16.56
N ASN A 518 -0.06 -16.69 16.02
CA ASN A 518 0.24 -16.27 14.65
C ASN A 518 0.31 -17.44 13.65
N GLY A 519 0.00 -18.67 14.06
CA GLY A 519 0.00 -19.84 13.17
C GLY A 519 1.41 -20.28 12.77
N SER A 520 1.56 -20.87 11.58
CA SER A 520 2.86 -21.34 11.07
C SER A 520 3.59 -20.28 10.24
N VAL A 521 4.89 -20.47 10.03
CA VAL A 521 5.67 -19.65 9.09
C VAL A 521 5.12 -19.76 7.68
N LYS A 522 4.62 -20.94 7.27
CA LYS A 522 3.93 -21.12 5.98
C LYS A 522 2.74 -20.16 5.84
N ASP A 523 1.90 -20.07 6.86
CA ASP A 523 0.73 -19.19 6.88
C ASP A 523 1.12 -17.71 6.79
N CYS A 524 2.25 -17.33 7.39
CA CYS A 524 2.71 -15.95 7.41
C CYS A 524 3.52 -15.53 6.17
N VAL A 525 4.13 -16.48 5.45
CA VAL A 525 4.90 -16.23 4.21
C VAL A 525 4.01 -16.35 2.98
N SER A 526 3.08 -17.31 2.95
CA SER A 526 2.10 -17.50 1.86
C SER A 526 0.67 -17.61 2.42
N PRO A 527 0.07 -16.50 2.89
CA PRO A 527 -1.29 -16.54 3.41
C PRO A 527 -2.28 -16.97 2.33
N GLN A 528 -3.11 -17.98 2.64
CA GLN A 528 -4.20 -18.40 1.76
C GLN A 528 -5.29 -17.31 1.67
N GLU A 529 -5.79 -17.09 0.46
CA GLU A 529 -6.92 -16.21 0.18
C GLU A 529 -8.17 -16.69 0.94
N GLY A 530 -8.82 -15.79 1.68
CA GLY A 530 -10.05 -16.08 2.44
C GLY A 530 -9.90 -16.24 3.96
N SER A 531 -8.68 -16.25 4.51
CA SER A 531 -8.46 -16.17 5.97
C SER A 531 -8.71 -14.73 6.45
N GLY A 532 -9.92 -14.45 6.96
CA GLY A 532 -10.44 -13.13 7.37
C GLY A 532 -9.77 -12.40 8.55
N ALA A 533 -8.47 -12.59 8.76
CA ALA A 533 -7.66 -11.65 9.54
C ALA A 533 -6.65 -11.02 8.59
N ALA A 534 -6.35 -9.73 8.75
CA ALA A 534 -5.21 -9.08 8.11
C ALA A 534 -3.94 -9.89 8.43
N ALA A 535 -3.58 -10.84 7.55
CA ALA A 535 -2.51 -11.79 7.82
C ALA A 535 -1.21 -11.00 7.83
N ALA A 536 -0.65 -10.78 9.01
CA ALA A 536 0.60 -10.08 9.20
C ALA A 536 1.70 -10.82 8.42
N ARG A 537 2.12 -10.25 7.29
CA ARG A 537 3.20 -10.81 6.46
C ARG A 537 4.51 -10.63 7.21
N LEU A 538 5.33 -11.68 7.30
CA LEU A 538 6.63 -11.63 7.98
C LEU A 538 7.62 -10.74 7.20
N PRO A 539 8.08 -9.62 7.77
CA PRO A 539 9.15 -8.81 7.20
C PRO A 539 10.47 -9.57 7.14
N TRP A 540 11.38 -9.15 6.26
CA TRP A 540 12.66 -9.84 6.04
C TRP A 540 13.50 -10.02 7.32
N PHE A 541 13.53 -9.02 8.19
CA PHE A 541 14.30 -9.08 9.44
C PHE A 541 13.73 -10.11 10.44
N ASP A 542 12.39 -10.25 10.49
CA ASP A 542 11.75 -11.28 11.29
C ASP A 542 12.04 -12.66 10.72
N ARG A 543 12.10 -12.81 9.39
CA ARG A 543 12.52 -14.06 8.74
C ARG A 543 13.94 -14.45 9.13
N LEU A 544 14.90 -13.52 9.09
CA LEU A 544 16.28 -13.79 9.49
C LEU A 544 16.41 -14.15 10.98
N ARG A 545 15.65 -13.46 11.84
CA ARG A 545 15.57 -13.80 13.27
C ARG A 545 15.04 -15.21 13.47
N ILE A 546 13.90 -15.56 12.85
CA ILE A 546 13.29 -16.89 12.93
C ILE A 546 14.27 -17.96 12.45
N MET A 547 15.03 -17.73 11.37
CA MET A 547 16.06 -18.68 10.91
C MET A 547 17.12 -18.96 11.99
N SER A 548 17.59 -17.92 12.69
CA SER A 548 18.52 -18.07 13.81
C SER A 548 17.90 -18.84 14.98
N GLU A 549 16.66 -18.53 15.36
CA GLU A 549 15.93 -19.21 16.44
C GLU A 549 15.69 -20.70 16.15
N VAL A 550 15.33 -21.04 14.91
CA VAL A 550 15.15 -22.43 14.45
C VAL A 550 16.49 -23.16 14.46
N ALA A 551 17.59 -22.52 14.05
CA ALA A 551 18.93 -23.11 14.13
C ALA A 551 19.37 -23.38 15.58
N GLN A 552 19.04 -22.49 16.52
CA GLN A 552 19.30 -22.69 17.95
C GLN A 552 18.56 -23.92 18.50
N ALA A 553 17.27 -24.05 18.18
CA ALA A 553 16.48 -25.21 18.55
C ALA A 553 17.04 -26.51 17.95
N LEU A 554 17.45 -26.47 16.68
CA LEU A 554 18.00 -27.65 16.02
C LEU A 554 19.35 -28.07 16.63
N PHE A 555 20.22 -27.11 16.91
CA PHE A 555 21.47 -27.37 17.62
C PHE A 555 21.21 -28.03 18.98
N PHE A 556 20.24 -27.52 19.75
CA PHE A 556 19.83 -28.13 21.01
C PHE A 556 19.39 -29.58 20.83
N LEU A 557 18.55 -29.91 19.84
CA LEU A 557 18.11 -31.28 19.57
C LEU A 557 19.26 -32.23 19.17
N HIS A 558 20.27 -31.71 18.47
CA HIS A 558 21.43 -32.50 18.04
C HIS A 558 22.49 -32.65 19.14
N ALA A 559 22.66 -31.65 19.99
CA ALA A 559 23.70 -31.61 21.03
C ALA A 559 23.22 -32.18 22.37
N ASP A 560 21.97 -31.93 22.77
CA ASP A 560 21.43 -32.38 24.04
C ASP A 560 20.99 -33.85 23.97
N THR A 561 21.90 -34.71 24.42
CA THR A 561 21.66 -36.16 24.53
C THR A 561 21.16 -36.58 25.90
N SER A 562 21.00 -35.65 26.85
CA SER A 562 20.71 -35.95 28.26
C SER A 562 19.36 -36.67 28.45
N ALA A 563 18.36 -36.33 27.64
CA ALA A 563 17.01 -36.90 27.72
C ALA A 563 16.83 -38.25 27.01
N THR A 564 17.64 -38.56 25.99
CA THR A 564 17.40 -39.73 25.11
C THR A 564 18.64 -40.58 24.80
N GLY A 565 19.82 -40.21 25.33
CA GLY A 565 21.09 -40.91 25.16
C GLY A 565 21.72 -40.78 23.76
N ARG A 566 21.08 -40.05 22.84
CA ARG A 566 21.52 -39.83 21.46
C ARG A 566 20.89 -38.54 20.91
N PRO A 567 21.38 -38.01 19.78
CA PRO A 567 20.75 -36.88 19.10
C PRO A 567 19.28 -37.16 18.73
N ILE A 568 18.43 -36.16 18.94
CA ILE A 568 17.04 -36.17 18.50
C ILE A 568 17.03 -35.62 17.07
N ILE A 569 16.73 -36.51 16.11
CA ILE A 569 16.61 -36.14 14.70
C ILE A 569 15.16 -35.79 14.42
N HIS A 570 14.88 -34.54 14.09
CA HIS A 570 13.52 -34.01 13.94
C HIS A 570 12.79 -34.59 12.73
N GLY A 571 13.48 -34.74 11.59
CA GLY A 571 12.98 -35.40 10.38
C GLY A 571 11.87 -34.66 9.62
N CYS A 572 11.30 -33.58 10.13
CA CYS A 572 10.22 -32.85 9.44
C CYS A 572 10.33 -31.31 9.59
N ILE A 573 11.54 -30.77 9.54
CA ILE A 573 11.75 -29.32 9.58
C ILE A 573 11.25 -28.71 8.26
N ASN A 574 10.23 -27.86 8.34
CA ASN A 574 9.69 -27.09 7.21
C ASN A 574 8.87 -25.89 7.74
N PRO A 575 8.49 -24.93 6.87
CA PRO A 575 7.70 -23.76 7.28
C PRO A 575 6.35 -24.07 7.96
N SER A 576 5.75 -25.23 7.70
CA SER A 576 4.47 -25.64 8.33
C SER A 576 4.65 -26.09 9.78
N ASN A 577 5.82 -26.65 10.12
CA ASN A 577 6.17 -27.15 11.45
C ASN A 577 6.93 -26.13 12.32
N ILE A 578 7.07 -24.89 11.84
CA ILE A 578 7.61 -23.77 12.61
C ILE A 578 6.44 -22.85 12.95
N LEU A 579 6.01 -22.86 14.21
CA LEU A 579 4.89 -22.08 14.70
C LEU A 579 5.34 -20.77 15.34
N LEU A 580 4.44 -19.79 15.40
CA LEU A 580 4.72 -18.45 15.87
C LEU A 580 3.75 -18.08 17.00
N ASP A 581 4.32 -17.71 18.15
CA ASP A 581 3.54 -17.15 19.25
C ASP A 581 3.08 -15.71 18.94
N LYS A 582 2.38 -15.09 19.90
CA LYS A 582 1.85 -13.71 19.77
C LYS A 582 2.91 -12.65 19.43
N ASP A 583 4.16 -12.90 19.81
CA ASP A 583 5.29 -11.98 19.65
C ASP A 583 6.17 -12.37 18.44
N PHE A 584 5.69 -13.30 17.59
CA PHE A 584 6.41 -13.87 16.46
C PHE A 584 7.72 -14.58 16.86
N VAL A 585 7.79 -15.14 18.07
CA VAL A 585 8.88 -16.05 18.47
C VAL A 585 8.59 -17.43 17.88
N SER A 586 9.59 -18.01 17.23
CA SER A 586 9.45 -19.29 16.55
C SER A 586 9.56 -20.48 17.49
N LYS A 587 8.72 -21.49 17.24
CA LYS A 587 8.63 -22.74 17.99
C LYS A 587 8.53 -23.94 17.04
N ILE A 588 9.50 -24.84 17.07
CA ILE A 588 9.47 -26.08 16.29
C ILE A 588 8.45 -27.04 16.93
N SER A 589 7.47 -27.50 16.15
CA SER A 589 6.44 -28.46 16.57
C SER A 589 6.77 -29.89 16.15
N SER A 590 5.87 -30.86 16.36
CA SER A 590 5.94 -32.22 15.78
C SER A 590 7.02 -33.18 16.33
N ILE A 591 7.75 -32.79 17.38
CA ILE A 591 8.70 -33.65 18.10
C ILE A 591 8.02 -34.91 18.67
N ASP A 592 6.78 -34.77 19.14
CA ASP A 592 5.95 -35.87 19.67
C ASP A 592 5.79 -37.02 18.66
N SER A 593 5.63 -36.68 17.39
CA SER A 593 5.45 -37.65 16.31
C SER A 593 6.73 -38.44 16.02
N VAL A 594 7.88 -37.78 16.15
CA VAL A 594 9.21 -38.39 15.99
C VAL A 594 9.50 -39.39 17.11
N ILE A 595 9.25 -38.99 18.36
CA ILE A 595 9.48 -39.86 19.53
C ILE A 595 8.58 -41.10 19.44
N THR A 596 7.31 -40.91 19.09
CA THR A 596 6.34 -42.00 18.93
C THR A 596 6.75 -42.99 17.83
N LEU A 597 7.15 -42.50 16.65
CA LEU A 597 7.56 -43.35 15.54
C LEU A 597 8.84 -44.14 15.85
N ARG A 598 9.78 -43.56 16.60
CA ARG A 598 10.98 -44.29 17.05
C ARG A 598 10.64 -45.41 18.02
N GLN A 599 9.79 -45.15 19.02
CA GLN A 599 9.36 -46.19 19.97
C GLN A 599 8.65 -47.35 19.24
N GLN A 600 7.81 -47.06 18.24
CA GLN A 600 7.18 -48.10 17.42
C GLN A 600 8.20 -48.92 16.61
N ALA A 601 9.23 -48.29 16.06
CA ALA A 601 10.29 -48.98 15.33
C ALA A 601 11.13 -49.90 16.24
N GLU A 602 11.39 -49.47 17.48
CA GLU A 602 12.10 -50.26 18.50
C GLU A 602 11.31 -51.48 18.96
N ILE A 603 9.98 -51.36 19.09
CA ILE A 603 9.09 -52.48 19.44
C ILE A 603 8.89 -53.44 18.26
N GLY A 604 8.76 -52.92 17.05
CA GLY A 604 8.37 -53.69 15.86
C GLY A 604 9.50 -54.40 15.10
N GLN A 605 10.75 -54.38 15.59
CA GLN A 605 11.94 -54.97 14.94
C GLN A 605 12.09 -54.64 13.44
N THR A 606 11.60 -53.49 12.96
CA THR A 606 11.83 -53.03 11.59
C THR A 606 13.00 -52.06 11.57
N PRO A 607 14.14 -52.39 10.92
CA PRO A 607 15.32 -51.53 10.95
C PRO A 607 15.10 -50.29 10.05
N GLY A 608 14.83 -49.13 10.66
CA GLY A 608 14.82 -47.83 9.97
C GLY A 608 13.94 -46.78 10.67
N ILE A 609 14.46 -45.57 10.85
CA ILE A 609 13.67 -44.42 11.33
C ILE A 609 12.73 -44.00 10.20
N ARG A 610 11.42 -44.11 10.43
CA ARG A 610 10.40 -43.63 9.49
C ARG A 610 10.18 -42.14 9.68
N LEU A 611 10.12 -41.39 8.58
CA LEU A 611 9.72 -39.98 8.60
C LEU A 611 8.25 -39.85 9.07
N PRO A 612 7.91 -38.76 9.78
CA PRO A 612 6.53 -38.42 10.09
C PRO A 612 5.63 -38.36 8.85
N LEU A 613 4.39 -38.83 8.98
CA LEU A 613 3.36 -38.64 7.95
C LEU A 613 3.18 -37.14 7.69
N GLY A 614 3.11 -36.72 6.42
CA GLY A 614 3.02 -35.30 6.04
C GLY A 614 4.36 -34.59 5.87
N THR A 615 5.49 -35.31 5.87
CA THR A 615 6.79 -34.73 5.49
C THR A 615 6.79 -34.37 4.00
N SER A 616 6.87 -33.07 3.72
CA SER A 616 7.10 -32.50 2.38
C SER A 616 8.26 -33.18 1.66
N ILE A 617 8.04 -33.64 0.42
CA ILE A 617 9.01 -34.40 -0.37
C ILE A 617 10.28 -33.55 -0.62
N GLU A 618 10.10 -32.24 -0.82
CA GLU A 618 11.15 -31.26 -1.08
C GLU A 618 12.13 -31.09 0.10
N HIS A 619 11.71 -31.36 1.34
CA HIS A 619 12.57 -31.29 2.52
C HIS A 619 13.27 -32.63 2.84
N ILE A 620 13.02 -33.69 2.05
CA ILE A 620 13.63 -35.01 2.27
C ILE A 620 15.02 -35.06 1.63
N ALA A 621 16.04 -35.31 2.46
CA ALA A 621 17.42 -35.44 2.00
C ALA A 621 17.58 -36.62 1.00
N PRO A 622 18.31 -36.46 -0.12
CA PRO A 622 18.41 -37.48 -1.17
C PRO A 622 18.89 -38.86 -0.68
N GLU A 623 19.82 -38.89 0.28
CA GLU A 623 20.34 -40.13 0.84
C GLU A 623 19.30 -40.95 1.64
N TYR A 624 18.20 -40.32 2.07
CA TYR A 624 17.12 -41.02 2.75
C TYR A 624 16.42 -42.02 1.83
N PHE A 625 16.23 -41.70 0.55
CA PHE A 625 15.58 -42.59 -0.42
C PHE A 625 16.38 -43.88 -0.66
N SER A 626 17.70 -43.83 -0.52
CA SER A 626 18.57 -45.00 -0.69
C SER A 626 18.80 -45.77 0.61
N LYS A 627 19.02 -45.08 1.74
CA LYS A 627 19.47 -45.70 3.01
C LYS A 627 18.37 -45.86 4.05
N ARG A 628 17.20 -45.21 3.88
CA ARG A 628 16.07 -45.18 4.84
C ARG A 628 16.48 -44.89 6.29
N LYS A 629 17.50 -44.06 6.47
CA LYS A 629 18.04 -43.68 7.78
C LYS A 629 18.09 -42.16 7.88
N CYS A 630 17.53 -41.62 8.96
CA CYS A 630 17.65 -40.21 9.31
C CYS A 630 18.84 -39.99 10.25
N ASP A 631 19.56 -38.90 10.05
CA ASP A 631 20.63 -38.42 10.92
C ASP A 631 20.66 -36.88 10.94
N GLU A 632 21.59 -36.29 11.69
CA GLU A 632 21.71 -34.85 11.89
C GLU A 632 21.80 -34.09 10.57
N LYS A 633 22.45 -34.69 9.56
CA LYS A 633 22.61 -34.07 8.23
C LYS A 633 21.34 -34.10 7.40
N THR A 634 20.41 -35.00 7.69
CA THR A 634 19.08 -34.97 7.06
C THR A 634 18.25 -33.80 7.57
N ASP A 635 18.36 -33.46 8.86
CA ASP A 635 17.73 -32.24 9.40
C ASP A 635 18.40 -30.96 8.86
N VAL A 636 19.73 -30.95 8.72
CA VAL A 636 20.45 -29.80 8.12
C VAL A 636 20.01 -29.56 6.68
N PHE A 637 19.74 -30.62 5.91
CA PHE A 637 19.20 -30.48 4.55
C PHE A 637 17.81 -29.81 4.57
N ALA A 638 16.90 -30.31 5.40
CA ALA A 638 15.56 -29.76 5.55
C ALA A 638 15.59 -28.29 6.02
N LEU A 639 16.50 -27.95 6.92
CA LEU A 639 16.75 -26.58 7.37
C LEU A 639 17.21 -25.68 6.21
N GLY A 640 18.15 -26.15 5.38
CA GLY A 640 18.64 -25.42 4.20
C GLY A 640 17.52 -25.08 3.22
N VAL A 641 16.70 -26.07 2.87
CA VAL A 641 15.52 -25.87 2.00
C VAL A 641 14.56 -24.87 2.63
N THR A 642 14.24 -25.02 3.93
CA THR A 642 13.37 -24.09 4.67
C THR A 642 13.86 -22.64 4.61
N PHE A 643 15.16 -22.40 4.75
CA PHE A 643 15.70 -21.04 4.68
C PHE A 643 15.61 -20.45 3.28
N LEU A 644 15.88 -21.24 2.23
CA LEU A 644 15.73 -20.80 0.84
C LEU A 644 14.27 -20.45 0.51
N GLU A 645 13.34 -21.26 0.99
CA GLU A 645 11.89 -20.99 0.88
C GLU A 645 11.48 -19.71 1.60
N MET A 646 12.02 -19.46 2.79
CA MET A 646 11.77 -18.21 3.53
C MET A 646 12.40 -16.97 2.86
N LEU A 647 13.54 -17.09 2.19
CA LEU A 647 14.16 -15.99 1.44
C LEU A 647 13.35 -15.65 0.18
N THR A 648 12.90 -16.67 -0.55
CA THR A 648 12.27 -16.52 -1.87
C THR A 648 10.76 -16.41 -1.82
N GLY A 649 10.14 -16.82 -0.70
CA GLY A 649 8.68 -16.87 -0.54
C GLY A 649 7.99 -17.95 -1.38
N ARG A 650 8.77 -18.85 -2.02
CA ARG A 650 8.30 -19.97 -2.83
C ARG A 650 8.25 -21.22 -1.96
N LEU A 651 7.08 -21.54 -1.42
CA LEU A 651 6.88 -22.71 -0.56
C LEU A 651 6.34 -23.89 -1.37
N GLY A 652 7.03 -25.03 -1.34
CA GLY A 652 6.62 -26.26 -2.01
C GLY A 652 6.61 -26.23 -3.55
N SER A 653 6.20 -27.35 -4.17
CA SER A 653 6.17 -27.53 -5.63
C SER A 653 4.97 -26.84 -6.28
N GLN A 654 5.17 -25.65 -6.85
CA GLN A 654 4.14 -24.98 -7.66
C GLN A 654 4.03 -25.47 -9.11
N SER A 655 4.83 -26.44 -9.56
CA SER A 655 4.63 -27.11 -10.85
C SER A 655 5.63 -28.25 -11.07
N ALA A 656 5.16 -29.36 -11.63
CA ALA A 656 6.03 -30.37 -12.21
C ALA A 656 6.83 -29.73 -13.37
N GLY A 657 8.13 -29.52 -13.16
CA GLY A 657 9.02 -28.86 -14.13
C GLY A 657 9.67 -27.56 -13.66
N SER A 658 9.34 -27.06 -12.46
CA SER A 658 10.10 -25.95 -11.84
C SER A 658 11.39 -26.46 -11.18
N ALA A 659 12.52 -25.77 -11.41
CA ALA A 659 13.78 -26.06 -10.74
C ALA A 659 13.61 -25.96 -9.22
N ASN A 660 14.27 -26.84 -8.47
CA ASN A 660 14.25 -26.81 -7.00
C ASN A 660 14.75 -25.42 -6.53
N VAL A 661 14.20 -24.90 -5.42
CA VAL A 661 14.60 -23.59 -4.86
C VAL A 661 16.12 -23.48 -4.66
N ALA A 662 16.80 -24.60 -4.36
CA ALA A 662 18.25 -24.68 -4.27
C ALA A 662 18.93 -24.49 -5.63
N GLU A 663 18.52 -25.23 -6.66
CA GLU A 663 19.06 -25.12 -8.02
C GLU A 663 18.85 -23.73 -8.61
N MET A 664 17.66 -23.17 -8.46
CA MET A 664 17.35 -21.79 -8.86
C MET A 664 18.27 -20.78 -8.15
N MET A 665 18.51 -20.98 -6.84
CA MET A 665 19.37 -20.08 -6.08
C MET A 665 20.84 -20.17 -6.50
N GLU A 666 21.35 -21.33 -6.94
CA GLU A 666 22.72 -21.46 -7.49
C GLU A 666 22.93 -20.58 -8.70
N GLU A 667 21.93 -20.49 -9.58
CA GLU A 667 22.01 -19.70 -10.81
C GLU A 667 22.02 -18.19 -10.52
N VAL A 668 21.25 -17.73 -9.53
CA VAL A 668 21.03 -16.29 -9.30
C VAL A 668 21.93 -15.67 -8.23
N VAL A 669 22.46 -16.43 -7.26
CA VAL A 669 23.11 -15.87 -6.05
C VAL A 669 24.33 -14.98 -6.31
N ASN A 670 25.01 -15.18 -7.44
CA ASN A 670 26.20 -14.43 -7.83
C ASN A 670 25.89 -13.20 -8.70
N ASP A 671 24.67 -13.07 -9.22
CA ASP A 671 24.21 -11.92 -9.99
C ASP A 671 23.39 -10.99 -9.10
N ASP A 672 23.81 -9.72 -8.98
CA ASP A 672 23.16 -8.77 -8.08
C ASP A 672 21.69 -8.50 -8.42
N MET A 673 21.34 -8.44 -9.70
CA MET A 673 19.99 -8.11 -10.14
C MET A 673 19.09 -9.35 -10.07
N ALA A 674 19.58 -10.50 -10.53
CA ALA A 674 18.85 -11.75 -10.48
C ALA A 674 18.61 -12.20 -9.04
N PHE A 675 19.60 -12.09 -8.15
CA PHE A 675 19.44 -12.40 -6.74
C PHE A 675 18.38 -11.50 -6.08
N ARG A 676 18.42 -10.19 -6.33
CA ARG A 676 17.40 -9.25 -5.83
C ARG A 676 16.00 -9.62 -6.29
N ASN A 677 15.85 -10.02 -7.55
CA ASN A 677 14.56 -10.43 -8.12
C ASN A 677 14.07 -11.78 -7.58
N ALA A 678 14.97 -12.63 -7.08
CA ALA A 678 14.62 -13.92 -6.51
C ALA A 678 14.13 -13.83 -5.04
N LEU A 679 14.45 -12.75 -4.33
CA LEU A 679 14.00 -12.50 -2.97
C LEU A 679 12.50 -12.16 -2.91
N ASP A 680 11.83 -12.56 -1.84
CA ASP A 680 10.41 -12.28 -1.65
C ASP A 680 10.17 -10.78 -1.43
N HIS A 681 9.71 -10.08 -2.47
CA HIS A 681 9.37 -8.66 -2.42
C HIS A 681 8.26 -8.35 -1.39
N ARG A 682 7.44 -9.33 -1.00
CA ARG A 682 6.39 -9.17 0.02
C ARG A 682 6.97 -9.03 1.43
N ALA A 683 8.25 -9.37 1.65
CA ALA A 683 8.95 -9.23 2.92
C ALA A 683 9.55 -7.81 3.13
N GLY A 684 9.38 -6.91 2.15
CA GLY A 684 9.94 -5.55 2.17
C GLY A 684 11.30 -5.45 1.47
N LEU A 685 12.02 -4.36 1.76
CA LEU A 685 13.36 -4.09 1.23
C LEU A 685 14.41 -4.91 1.99
N TRP A 686 14.85 -6.02 1.39
CA TRP A 686 15.90 -6.86 1.95
C TRP A 686 17.24 -6.12 2.03
N ASP A 687 17.97 -6.32 3.13
CA ASP A 687 19.43 -6.18 3.09
C ASP A 687 20.00 -7.32 2.24
N VAL A 688 20.40 -6.96 1.02
CA VAL A 688 20.80 -7.92 -0.01
C VAL A 688 22.08 -8.66 0.39
N ASP A 689 22.98 -8.02 1.15
CA ASP A 689 24.23 -8.64 1.57
C ASP A 689 24.00 -9.66 2.68
N LEU A 690 23.17 -9.32 3.67
CA LEU A 690 22.76 -10.27 4.71
C LEU A 690 21.94 -11.42 4.12
N ALA A 691 20.99 -11.11 3.23
CA ALA A 691 20.19 -12.13 2.53
C ALA A 691 21.08 -13.08 1.73
N ARG A 692 22.12 -12.57 1.05
CA ARG A 692 23.07 -13.36 0.28
C ARG A 692 23.94 -14.25 1.15
N GLU A 693 24.36 -13.76 2.31
CA GLU A 693 25.11 -14.55 3.29
C GLU A 693 24.26 -15.74 3.80
N VAL A 694 22.99 -15.50 4.14
CA VAL A 694 22.05 -16.56 4.51
C VAL A 694 21.79 -17.50 3.34
N ALA A 695 21.61 -17.00 2.12
CA ALA A 695 21.40 -17.83 0.94
C ALA A 695 22.57 -18.79 0.73
N ARG A 696 23.82 -18.30 0.80
CA ARG A 696 25.02 -19.14 0.67
C ARG A 696 25.12 -20.19 1.78
N LEU A 697 24.75 -19.85 3.01
CA LEU A 697 24.69 -20.81 4.11
C LEU A 697 23.63 -21.88 3.84
N ALA A 698 22.41 -21.46 3.48
CA ALA A 698 21.28 -22.33 3.21
C ALA A 698 21.55 -23.29 2.05
N MET A 699 22.24 -22.82 1.00
CA MET A 699 22.72 -23.62 -0.12
C MET A 699 23.72 -24.71 0.31
N LYS A 700 24.67 -24.38 1.19
CA LYS A 700 25.58 -25.40 1.78
C LYS A 700 24.80 -26.44 2.59
N CYS A 701 23.80 -26.00 3.36
CA CYS A 701 22.93 -26.89 4.13
C CYS A 701 22.10 -27.81 3.22
N ALA A 702 21.56 -27.28 2.12
CA ALA A 702 20.74 -28.00 1.14
C ALA A 702 21.56 -28.78 0.09
N SER A 703 22.87 -28.95 0.29
CA SER A 703 23.73 -29.66 -0.68
C SER A 703 23.33 -31.12 -0.85
N ILE A 704 23.30 -31.60 -2.09
CA ILE A 704 23.08 -33.02 -2.41
C ILE A 704 24.21 -33.87 -1.82
N ASP A 705 25.47 -33.39 -1.84
CA ASP A 705 26.56 -34.07 -1.14
C ASP A 705 26.47 -33.80 0.37
N LYS A 706 26.04 -34.83 1.11
CA LYS A 706 25.94 -34.83 2.57
C LYS A 706 27.21 -34.32 3.27
N ARG A 707 28.41 -34.52 2.70
CA ARG A 707 29.69 -34.12 3.30
C ARG A 707 29.92 -32.61 3.26
N CYS A 708 29.29 -31.91 2.32
CA CYS A 708 29.39 -30.47 2.16
C CYS A 708 28.50 -29.70 3.16
N ARG A 709 27.53 -30.38 3.77
CA ARG A 709 26.61 -29.77 4.73
C ARG A 709 27.35 -29.44 6.04
N PRO A 710 27.24 -28.22 6.58
CA PRO A 710 27.87 -27.85 7.85
C PRO A 710 27.27 -28.60 9.05
N ALA A 711 27.91 -28.49 10.22
CA ALA A 711 27.33 -28.94 11.49
C ALA A 711 26.44 -27.82 12.08
N SER A 712 25.53 -28.17 12.99
CA SER A 712 24.51 -27.25 13.49
C SER A 712 25.08 -26.08 14.31
N ASP A 713 26.21 -26.27 14.99
CA ASP A 713 26.99 -25.22 15.64
C ASP A 713 27.56 -24.20 14.63
N ALA A 714 28.18 -24.68 13.56
CA ALA A 714 28.75 -23.81 12.52
C ALA A 714 27.66 -23.00 11.78
N ILE A 715 26.46 -23.57 11.62
CA ILE A 715 25.29 -22.84 11.09
C ILE A 715 24.88 -21.72 12.05
N LEU A 716 24.84 -22.04 13.35
CA LEU A 716 24.43 -21.11 14.39
C LEU A 716 25.40 -19.93 14.51
N ASP A 717 26.70 -20.16 14.41
CA ASP A 717 27.72 -19.09 14.44
C ASP A 717 27.52 -18.06 13.34
N VAL A 718 27.27 -18.51 12.10
CA VAL A 718 27.00 -17.63 10.96
C VAL A 718 25.73 -16.83 11.19
N LEU A 719 24.64 -17.49 11.58
CA LEU A 719 23.35 -16.83 11.81
C LEU A 719 23.38 -15.86 12.99
N ASN A 720 24.12 -16.16 14.05
CA ASN A 720 24.32 -15.25 15.17
C ASN A 720 25.09 -14.00 14.74
N GLY A 721 26.11 -14.14 13.90
CA GLY A 721 26.83 -13.02 13.30
C GLY A 721 25.94 -12.15 12.39
N ILE A 722 25.00 -12.76 11.67
CA ILE A 722 23.99 -12.05 10.87
C ILE A 722 22.98 -11.35 11.78
N ALA A 723 22.40 -12.05 12.75
CA ALA A 723 21.43 -11.49 13.69
C ALA A 723 22.00 -10.32 14.51
N ALA A 724 23.30 -10.36 14.86
CA ALA A 724 24.00 -9.26 15.51
C ALA A 724 24.12 -8.01 14.63
N ARG A 725 24.18 -8.16 13.31
CA ARG A 725 24.19 -7.04 12.34
C ARG A 725 22.79 -6.53 11.99
N VAL A 726 21.78 -7.40 12.07
CA VAL A 726 20.35 -7.02 11.95
C VAL A 726 19.88 -6.21 13.16
N ARG A 727 20.45 -6.46 14.34
CA ARG A 727 20.24 -5.64 15.54
C ARG A 727 21.18 -4.44 15.47
N PRO A 728 20.72 -3.17 15.45
CA PRO A 728 21.65 -2.05 15.63
C PRO A 728 22.28 -2.17 17.03
N GLY A 729 23.55 -2.53 17.03
CA GLY A 729 24.42 -2.54 18.20
C GLY A 729 24.95 -1.13 18.45
N ASN A 730 24.82 -0.69 19.69
CA ASN A 730 25.69 0.31 20.27
C ASN A 730 27.16 -0.14 20.12
N SER A 731 27.87 0.34 19.11
CA SER A 731 29.31 0.67 19.09
C SER A 731 29.57 1.35 17.73
N ALA A 732 30.12 2.56 17.60
CA ALA A 732 31.14 3.22 18.39
C ALA A 732 30.93 4.75 18.39
N LEU A 733 30.69 5.30 19.58
CA LEU A 733 31.41 6.49 20.05
C LEU A 733 32.38 5.97 21.12
N VAL A 734 33.56 6.61 21.23
CA VAL A 734 34.74 6.26 22.06
C VAL A 734 35.68 5.31 21.29
N THR A 735 36.80 5.71 20.68
CA THR A 735 37.86 6.66 21.10
C THR A 735 38.62 7.28 19.92
N ALA A 736 39.09 8.52 20.14
CA ALA A 736 40.07 9.34 19.41
C ALA A 736 39.56 10.10 18.18
#